data_AF-A0A6C0EMW8-F1
#
_entry.id   AF-A0A6C0EMW8-F1
#
_cell.length_a   1.000
_cell.length_b   1.000
_cell.length_c   1.000
_cell.angle_alpha   90.00
_cell.angle_beta   90.00
_cell.angle_gamma   90.00
#
_symmetry.space_group_name_H-M   'P 1'
#
loop_
_entity.id
_entity.type
_entity.pdbx_description
1 polymer ?
#
loop_
_entity_poly.entity_id
_entity_poly.type
_entity_poly.pdbx_seq_one_letter_code
_entity_poly.pdbx_strand_id
1 'polypeptide(L)'
;MFMPTITAADLYYDQDPSFRFCDQDYQVMIRPIADENQVCDIVVRKLSGPWTTSETVCVLVETSAGDAEIIHLRGDPTHSNQETVVRRHGTLDGDTETMTPMPRRTWSWRDVPPLIRLSRLEFNQRFQTDLVTLPTSLIAVGIGADRAPYYYHEGGGVGSPEFGNIEAPIHHWVLVARETCGDRFRPCYMVVASTDGYLEAAPWHPERVVPKIMGEYECAGCYLPRCEPHEYPVFHSQRWVWAQSWHVGLPYVRGIPDRHYFYHNLYHPFRSFHAGIPWRTKTPKVLYIGQARDSVYNFMDANMQVLAQGRPPRAYFREKIAPIHAFVECPAGWMERRGAVHYRYILDVDGAASTWDATAWKLNSGSVILKPRSVWRQWFYGKMRAGEHYMEIANDFGDLADVYKWCEDHPDACEAMVARCRRLFQDVYAYTSVIGYTQQLLWDHMEPSLVHHHVDWVVYINLDKRVDRRTRMEEQLDAFGVRYDRFSAIAHEFGIVGCTRSHLEIYKMAKSRGARNVWILEDDLEFLVSRQELETTMHDLFTQCPRFDVAMLAYKLLERDDRGGGETAMYTRALCAQTASCYVVQAHYYDVLIRLYEEALPLLEHTRQHWLYANDQIWKLLQTTDTWVATKKRVGKQRDGYSDNAKCFMSYNF
;
A
#
# COMPACT_ATOMS: atom_id res chain seq x y z
N MET A 1 38.65 -16.20 -24.24
CA MET A 1 38.60 -15.52 -22.93
C MET A 1 37.13 -15.23 -22.69
N PHE A 2 36.47 -15.92 -21.76
CA PHE A 2 35.07 -15.62 -21.45
C PHE A 2 35.03 -14.22 -20.84
N MET A 3 34.28 -13.29 -21.45
CA MET A 3 34.11 -11.94 -20.91
C MET A 3 33.09 -11.98 -19.77
N PRO A 4 33.32 -11.22 -18.68
CA PRO A 4 32.44 -11.23 -17.52
C PRO A 4 31.03 -10.75 -17.89
N THR A 5 30.01 -11.44 -17.39
CA THR A 5 28.60 -11.05 -17.51
C THR A 5 28.32 -9.98 -16.46
N ILE A 6 27.73 -8.84 -16.84
CA ILE A 6 27.34 -7.80 -15.87
C ILE A 6 26.03 -8.22 -15.21
N THR A 7 26.00 -8.22 -13.88
CA THR A 7 24.86 -8.71 -13.09
C THR A 7 24.11 -7.59 -12.35
N ALA A 8 24.79 -6.49 -12.01
CA ALA A 8 24.17 -5.33 -11.37
C ALA A 8 25.00 -4.05 -11.55
N ALA A 9 24.35 -2.89 -11.41
CA ALA A 9 24.99 -1.58 -11.34
C ALA A 9 24.24 -0.69 -10.33
N ASP A 10 24.97 -0.06 -9.40
CA ASP A 10 24.42 0.73 -8.29
C ASP A 10 25.24 2.02 -8.08
N LEU A 11 24.62 3.07 -7.51
CA LEU A 11 25.34 4.30 -7.15
C LEU A 11 26.37 4.04 -6.07
N TYR A 12 27.64 4.35 -6.31
CA TYR A 12 28.73 4.16 -5.37
C TYR A 12 28.97 5.42 -4.52
N TYR A 13 28.92 5.24 -3.19
CA TYR A 13 29.33 6.25 -2.21
C TYR A 13 30.51 5.72 -1.38
N ASP A 14 31.66 6.38 -1.50
CA ASP A 14 32.92 5.97 -0.86
C ASP A 14 32.93 6.16 0.66
N GLN A 15 32.03 6.99 1.18
CA GLN A 15 31.88 7.28 2.61
C GLN A 15 30.41 7.28 3.00
N ASP A 16 30.12 7.03 4.27
CA ASP A 16 28.80 7.32 4.83
C ASP A 16 28.69 8.86 4.91
N PRO A 17 27.91 9.54 4.05
CA PRO A 17 27.94 10.99 3.99
C PRO A 17 27.44 11.58 5.31
N SER A 18 28.07 12.67 5.75
CA SER A 18 27.50 13.49 6.82
C SER A 18 26.07 13.87 6.43
N PHE A 19 25.10 13.71 7.34
CA PHE A 19 23.69 14.06 7.17
C PHE A 19 23.51 15.35 6.38
N ARG A 20 23.22 15.23 5.08
CA ARG A 20 22.91 16.34 4.18
C ARG A 20 21.91 15.83 3.16
N PHE A 21 20.72 16.42 3.18
CA PHE A 21 19.75 16.29 2.11
C PHE A 21 20.40 16.88 0.85
N CYS A 22 20.51 16.08 -0.21
CA CYS A 22 20.87 16.57 -1.52
C CYS A 22 19.63 16.50 -2.40
N ASP A 23 19.18 17.62 -2.97
CA ASP A 23 18.04 17.67 -3.90
C ASP A 23 18.33 16.92 -5.23
N GLN A 24 19.45 16.18 -5.31
CA GLN A 24 19.98 15.51 -6.49
C GLN A 24 19.89 14.00 -6.32
N ASP A 25 18.92 13.41 -7.03
CA ASP A 25 18.79 11.98 -7.17
C ASP A 25 19.37 11.50 -8.50
N TYR A 26 19.89 10.29 -8.49
CA TYR A 26 20.40 9.61 -9.67
C TYR A 26 19.71 8.26 -9.85
N GLN A 27 19.43 7.91 -11.11
CA GLN A 27 18.92 6.61 -11.52
C GLN A 27 20.02 5.89 -12.29
N VAL A 28 20.32 4.65 -11.92
CA VAL A 28 21.27 3.78 -12.64
C VAL A 28 20.48 2.72 -13.38
N MET A 29 20.81 2.50 -14.65
CA MET A 29 20.18 1.48 -15.50
C MET A 29 21.25 0.77 -16.31
N ILE A 30 21.01 -0.49 -16.61
CA ILE A 30 21.79 -1.25 -17.59
C ILE A 30 20.90 -1.48 -18.81
N ARG A 31 21.33 -1.01 -19.98
CA ARG A 31 20.57 -1.11 -21.23
C ARG A 31 21.30 -2.03 -22.22
N PRO A 32 20.68 -3.15 -22.66
CA PRO A 32 21.22 -3.93 -23.77
C PRO A 32 21.23 -3.11 -25.07
N ILE A 33 22.27 -3.27 -25.88
CA ILE A 33 22.30 -2.69 -27.23
C ILE A 33 21.79 -3.74 -28.22
N ALA A 34 20.63 -3.47 -28.83
CA ALA A 34 19.89 -4.44 -29.66
C ALA A 34 20.71 -5.03 -30.83
N ASP A 35 21.72 -4.30 -31.33
CA ASP A 35 22.50 -4.67 -32.51
C ASP A 35 23.96 -5.09 -32.19
N GLU A 36 24.38 -5.04 -30.92
CA GLU A 36 25.73 -5.39 -30.48
C GLU A 36 25.64 -6.51 -29.44
N ASN A 37 25.78 -7.77 -29.90
CA ASN A 37 25.96 -8.90 -28.97
C ASN A 37 27.14 -8.60 -28.06
N GLN A 38 26.92 -8.70 -26.74
CA GLN A 38 27.94 -8.50 -25.71
C GLN A 38 28.32 -7.03 -25.44
N VAL A 39 27.41 -6.08 -25.67
CA VAL A 39 27.58 -4.68 -25.26
C VAL A 39 26.33 -4.17 -24.54
N CYS A 40 26.55 -3.48 -23.42
CA CYS A 40 25.50 -2.78 -22.70
C CYS A 40 25.93 -1.36 -22.33
N ASP A 41 24.95 -0.48 -22.22
CA ASP A 41 25.13 0.87 -21.72
C ASP A 41 24.76 0.92 -20.23
N ILE A 42 25.70 1.39 -19.41
CA ILE A 42 25.40 1.81 -18.04
C ILE A 42 24.98 3.27 -18.13
N VAL A 43 23.71 3.52 -17.83
CA VAL A 43 23.10 4.84 -17.93
C VAL A 43 22.88 5.38 -16.53
N VAL A 44 23.47 6.53 -16.24
CA VAL A 44 23.14 7.30 -15.03
C VAL A 44 22.38 8.55 -15.41
N ARG A 45 21.14 8.61 -14.96
CA ARG A 45 20.27 9.76 -15.15
C ARG A 45 20.21 10.58 -13.87
N LYS A 46 20.61 11.85 -13.93
CA LYS A 46 20.35 12.85 -12.89
C LYS A 46 18.87 13.26 -12.98
N LEU A 47 18.14 13.22 -11.87
CA LEU A 47 16.69 13.44 -11.89
C LEU A 47 16.30 14.91 -11.74
N SER A 48 17.22 15.78 -11.28
CA SER A 48 16.97 17.20 -11.07
C SER A 48 18.07 18.09 -11.68
N GLY A 49 17.63 19.08 -12.46
CA GLY A 49 18.53 20.02 -13.17
C GLY A 49 19.37 19.36 -14.28
N PRO A 50 20.11 20.16 -15.06
CA PRO A 50 21.11 19.65 -15.99
C PRO A 50 22.33 19.13 -15.22
N TRP A 51 23.11 18.25 -15.86
CA TRP A 51 24.45 17.95 -15.40
C TRP A 51 25.34 19.19 -15.52
N THR A 52 26.18 19.40 -14.52
CA THR A 52 27.29 20.37 -14.59
C THR A 52 28.58 19.64 -14.89
N THR A 53 29.52 20.29 -15.57
CA THR A 53 30.86 19.72 -15.86
C THR A 53 31.66 19.36 -14.60
N SER A 54 31.29 19.93 -13.45
CA SER A 54 31.89 19.66 -12.15
C SER A 54 31.29 18.45 -11.42
N GLU A 55 30.13 17.96 -11.84
CA GLU A 55 29.48 16.82 -11.19
C GLU A 55 30.10 15.51 -11.67
N THR A 56 30.51 14.68 -10.71
CA THR A 56 30.98 13.32 -10.94
C THR A 56 30.18 12.37 -10.07
N VAL A 57 29.62 11.32 -10.67
CA VAL A 57 28.94 10.23 -9.97
C VAL A 57 29.76 8.96 -10.14
N CYS A 58 29.84 8.17 -9.07
CA CYS A 58 30.47 6.87 -9.12
C CYS A 58 29.40 5.78 -9.22
N VAL A 59 29.64 4.76 -10.04
CA VAL A 59 28.76 3.59 -10.17
C VAL A 59 29.57 2.34 -9.86
N LEU A 60 29.08 1.52 -8.93
CA LEU A 60 29.60 0.19 -8.66
C LEU A 60 28.94 -0.78 -9.63
N VAL A 61 29.75 -1.52 -10.40
CA VAL A 61 29.29 -2.52 -11.36
C VAL A 61 29.78 -3.88 -10.91
N GLU A 62 28.86 -4.84 -10.81
CA GLU A 62 29.17 -6.21 -10.43
C GLU A 62 29.08 -7.15 -11.62
N THR A 63 29.89 -8.20 -11.59
CA THR A 63 29.92 -9.24 -12.60
C THR A 63 29.54 -10.60 -12.04
N SER A 64 29.18 -11.54 -12.92
CA SER A 64 28.88 -12.93 -12.56
C SER A 64 30.07 -13.68 -11.96
N ALA A 65 31.30 -13.18 -12.18
CA ALA A 65 32.51 -13.71 -11.57
C ALA A 65 32.70 -13.24 -10.11
N GLY A 66 31.84 -12.32 -9.64
CA GLY A 66 31.96 -11.70 -8.31
C GLY A 66 32.96 -10.54 -8.28
N ASP A 67 33.53 -10.15 -9.41
CA ASP A 67 34.35 -8.94 -9.52
C ASP A 67 33.45 -7.71 -9.52
N ALA A 68 33.91 -6.64 -8.86
CA ALA A 68 33.24 -5.35 -8.85
C ALA A 68 34.20 -4.22 -9.28
N GLU A 69 33.72 -3.32 -10.15
CA GLU A 69 34.44 -2.13 -10.60
C GLU A 69 33.70 -0.84 -10.25
N ILE A 70 34.44 0.23 -9.95
CA ILE A 70 33.87 1.57 -9.77
C ILE A 70 34.12 2.39 -11.03
N ILE A 71 33.04 2.85 -11.66
CA ILE A 71 33.07 3.71 -12.83
C ILE A 71 32.79 5.15 -12.41
N HIS A 72 33.65 6.08 -12.80
CA HIS A 72 33.43 7.51 -12.62
C HIS A 72 32.75 8.09 -13.87
N LEU A 73 31.56 8.65 -13.67
CA LEU A 73 30.75 9.31 -14.69
C LEU A 73 30.79 10.81 -14.46
N ARG A 74 31.29 11.56 -15.43
CA ARG A 74 31.26 13.03 -15.39
C ARG A 74 30.04 13.52 -16.14
N GLY A 75 29.40 14.53 -15.58
CA GLY A 75 28.27 15.20 -16.23
C GLY A 75 28.65 15.76 -17.58
N ASP A 76 27.90 15.38 -18.61
CA ASP A 76 28.03 15.96 -19.95
C ASP A 76 26.96 17.06 -20.16
N PRO A 77 27.36 18.35 -20.26
CA PRO A 77 26.43 19.45 -20.48
C PRO A 77 25.86 19.49 -21.90
N THR A 78 26.44 18.73 -22.85
CA THR A 78 26.06 18.77 -24.26
C THR A 78 24.85 17.88 -24.58
N HIS A 79 24.50 16.97 -23.66
CA HIS A 79 23.28 16.18 -23.74
C HIS A 79 22.12 16.95 -23.09
N SER A 80 21.09 17.26 -23.88
CA SER A 80 19.83 17.85 -23.39
C SER A 80 19.05 16.92 -22.45
N ASN A 81 19.40 15.64 -22.46
CA ASN A 81 18.83 14.63 -21.59
C ASN A 81 19.70 14.57 -20.34
N GLN A 82 19.09 14.47 -19.17
CA GLN A 82 19.78 14.44 -17.88
C GLN A 82 20.58 13.13 -17.67
N GLU A 83 21.12 12.52 -18.72
CA GLU A 83 21.77 11.22 -18.73
C GLU A 83 23.26 11.36 -19.02
N THR A 84 24.06 10.52 -18.37
CA THR A 84 25.43 10.22 -18.74
C THR A 84 25.50 8.72 -18.99
N VAL A 85 26.14 8.32 -20.08
CA VAL A 85 26.18 6.93 -20.54
C VAL A 85 27.64 6.47 -20.60
N VAL A 86 27.90 5.27 -20.10
CA VAL A 86 29.17 4.58 -20.33
C VAL A 86 28.91 3.22 -20.94
N ARG A 87 29.51 3.01 -22.12
CA ARG A 87 29.46 1.75 -22.85
C ARG A 87 30.41 0.72 -22.24
N ARG A 88 29.95 -0.53 -22.12
CA ARG A 88 30.72 -1.66 -21.62
C ARG A 88 30.54 -2.91 -22.48
N HIS A 89 31.63 -3.65 -22.64
CA HIS A 89 31.60 -4.99 -23.22
C HIS A 89 31.27 -6.00 -22.13
N GLY A 90 30.20 -6.77 -22.31
CA GLY A 90 29.70 -7.77 -21.35
C GLY A 90 28.41 -8.41 -21.86
N THR A 91 28.16 -9.67 -21.47
CA THR A 91 26.85 -10.32 -21.68
C THR A 91 25.89 -9.96 -20.54
N LEU A 92 24.59 -9.94 -20.80
CA LEU A 92 23.54 -9.70 -19.79
C LEU A 92 22.88 -11.02 -19.39
N ASP A 93 22.70 -11.24 -18.09
CA ASP A 93 22.01 -12.42 -17.57
C ASP A 93 20.52 -12.10 -17.39
N GLY A 94 19.70 -12.47 -18.38
CA GLY A 94 18.25 -12.29 -18.36
C GLY A 94 17.77 -10.83 -18.41
N ASP A 95 16.46 -10.65 -18.63
CA ASP A 95 15.78 -9.34 -18.66
C ASP A 95 15.97 -8.61 -17.32
N THR A 96 17.07 -7.87 -17.19
CA THR A 96 17.37 -7.03 -16.03
C THR A 96 17.33 -5.58 -16.44
N GLU A 97 16.15 -5.14 -16.85
CA GLU A 97 15.76 -3.77 -16.54
C GLU A 97 15.70 -3.65 -15.01
N THR A 98 16.80 -3.23 -14.36
CA THR A 98 16.72 -2.58 -13.05
C THR A 98 16.11 -1.20 -13.26
N MET A 99 14.82 -1.22 -13.62
CA MET A 99 13.99 -0.06 -13.75
C MET A 99 13.48 0.31 -12.37
N THR A 100 14.06 1.35 -11.78
CA THR A 100 13.34 2.14 -10.79
C THR A 100 12.89 3.42 -11.46
N PRO A 101 11.72 3.46 -12.12
CA PRO A 101 11.20 4.69 -12.71
C PRO A 101 10.88 5.70 -11.59
N MET A 102 11.12 7.00 -11.84
CA MET A 102 10.52 8.08 -11.04
C MET A 102 10.22 9.36 -11.85
N PRO A 103 9.14 10.10 -11.50
CA PRO A 103 8.53 11.17 -12.25
C PRO A 103 9.24 12.52 -12.10
N ARG A 104 8.89 13.43 -13.02
CA ARG A 104 9.34 14.81 -13.08
C ARG A 104 8.74 15.65 -11.93
N ARG A 105 9.44 15.78 -10.80
CA ARG A 105 9.54 17.04 -10.00
C ARG A 105 10.34 16.83 -8.71
N THR A 106 11.18 17.83 -8.42
CA THR A 106 11.93 18.05 -7.19
C THR A 106 10.98 18.52 -6.09
N TRP A 107 10.76 17.71 -5.05
CA TRP A 107 10.01 18.15 -3.87
C TRP A 107 10.99 18.60 -2.80
N SER A 108 11.00 19.90 -2.49
CA SER A 108 11.70 20.41 -1.32
C SER A 108 10.75 20.45 -0.13
N TRP A 109 11.27 20.16 1.05
CA TRP A 109 10.58 20.44 2.30
C TRP A 109 10.18 21.90 2.47
N ARG A 110 10.85 22.80 1.75
CA ARG A 110 10.52 24.23 1.69
C ARG A 110 9.21 24.52 0.96
N ASP A 111 8.71 23.57 0.17
CA ASP A 111 7.46 23.70 -0.60
C ASP A 111 6.23 23.30 0.24
N VAL A 112 6.46 22.76 1.46
CA VAL A 112 5.40 22.43 2.42
C VAL A 112 4.89 23.72 3.06
N PRO A 113 3.58 24.03 2.96
CA PRO A 113 3.02 25.18 3.66
C PRO A 113 3.18 25.01 5.18
N PRO A 114 3.39 26.10 5.94
CA PRO A 114 3.50 26.01 7.40
C PRO A 114 2.27 25.34 8.01
N LEU A 115 2.50 24.38 8.92
CA LEU A 115 1.43 23.73 9.67
C LEU A 115 0.81 24.70 10.68
N ILE A 116 -0.51 24.87 10.61
CA ILE A 116 -1.26 25.78 11.48
C ILE A 116 -1.79 25.00 12.69
N ARG A 117 -1.40 25.42 13.90
CA ARG A 117 -1.90 24.81 15.14
C ARG A 117 -3.34 25.23 15.40
N LEU A 118 -4.18 24.26 15.74
CA LEU A 118 -5.55 24.44 16.21
C LEU A 118 -5.69 23.92 17.64
N SER A 119 -6.63 24.49 18.39
CA SER A 119 -7.17 23.82 19.58
C SER A 119 -7.96 22.57 19.19
N ARG A 120 -8.20 21.66 20.14
CA ARG A 120 -9.02 20.47 19.93
C ARG A 120 -10.40 20.79 19.35
N LEU A 121 -11.06 21.82 19.90
CA LEU A 121 -12.40 22.22 19.48
C LEU A 121 -12.40 22.74 18.03
N GLU A 122 -11.43 23.59 17.68
CA GLU A 122 -11.27 24.10 16.32
C GLU A 122 -10.95 22.99 15.33
N PHE A 123 -10.11 22.02 15.71
CA PHE A 123 -9.79 20.86 14.88
C PHE A 123 -11.02 19.98 14.64
N ASN A 124 -11.76 19.66 15.70
CA ASN A 124 -13.01 18.90 15.64
C ASN A 124 -14.03 19.57 14.72
N GLN A 125 -14.23 20.88 14.86
CA GLN A 125 -15.12 21.65 13.99
C GLN A 125 -14.66 21.63 12.53
N ARG A 126 -13.37 21.84 12.27
CA ARG A 126 -12.83 21.96 10.90
C ARG A 126 -12.86 20.65 10.13
N PHE A 127 -12.61 19.53 10.81
CA PHE A 127 -12.56 18.20 10.22
C PHE A 127 -13.81 17.35 10.49
N GLN A 128 -14.86 17.95 11.08
CA GLN A 128 -16.11 17.28 11.44
C GLN A 128 -15.86 15.98 12.23
N THR A 129 -14.98 16.06 13.22
CA THR A 129 -14.58 14.95 14.09
C THR A 129 -14.91 15.25 15.54
N ASP A 130 -14.72 14.27 16.40
CA ASP A 130 -15.06 14.25 17.82
C ASP A 130 -13.88 13.76 18.68
N LEU A 131 -12.65 14.08 18.25
CA LEU A 131 -11.45 13.71 18.99
C LEU A 131 -11.54 14.16 20.45
N VAL A 132 -11.25 13.22 21.33
CA VAL A 132 -10.98 13.46 22.76
C VAL A 132 -9.58 14.06 22.92
N THR A 133 -9.24 14.46 24.15
CA THR A 133 -7.86 14.85 24.46
C THR A 133 -6.92 13.70 24.13
N LEU A 134 -5.97 13.95 23.21
CA LEU A 134 -4.99 12.95 22.79
C LEU A 134 -3.81 12.90 23.79
N PRO A 135 -3.16 11.75 23.97
CA PRO A 135 -1.90 11.70 24.70
C PRO A 135 -0.80 12.46 23.93
N THR A 136 0.25 12.92 24.61
CA THR A 136 1.30 13.76 23.98
C THR A 136 2.18 13.01 22.97
N SER A 137 2.06 11.67 22.87
CA SER A 137 2.67 10.90 21.77
C SER A 137 1.82 10.89 20.49
N LEU A 138 0.59 11.39 20.50
CA LEU A 138 -0.30 11.39 19.34
C LEU A 138 -0.60 12.82 18.88
N ILE A 139 -0.48 13.03 17.57
CA ILE A 139 -0.69 14.32 16.93
C ILE A 139 -1.74 14.14 15.84
N ALA A 140 -2.82 14.92 15.89
CA ALA A 140 -3.79 14.96 14.81
C ALA A 140 -3.31 15.95 13.75
N VAL A 141 -3.23 15.53 12.49
CA VAL A 141 -2.81 16.36 11.36
C VAL A 141 -3.84 16.23 10.26
N GLY A 142 -4.26 17.34 9.67
CA GLY A 142 -5.23 17.34 8.60
C GLY A 142 -4.98 18.40 7.55
N ILE A 143 -5.62 18.26 6.40
CA ILE A 143 -5.62 19.27 5.33
C ILE A 143 -7.06 19.74 5.15
N GLY A 144 -7.28 21.04 5.36
CA GLY A 144 -8.61 21.65 5.31
C GLY A 144 -9.16 21.80 3.89
N ALA A 145 -10.41 22.24 3.78
CA ALA A 145 -11.05 22.54 2.49
C ALA A 145 -10.32 23.65 1.69
N ASP A 146 -9.64 24.54 2.42
CA ASP A 146 -8.75 25.57 1.90
C ASP A 146 -7.38 25.02 1.44
N ARG A 147 -7.17 23.71 1.51
CA ARG A 147 -5.92 23.00 1.21
C ARG A 147 -4.74 23.40 2.11
N ALA A 148 -4.99 24.08 3.23
CA ALA A 148 -3.97 24.39 4.21
C ALA A 148 -3.78 23.22 5.19
N PRO A 149 -2.53 22.92 5.61
CA PRO A 149 -2.27 21.91 6.62
C PRO A 149 -2.49 22.47 8.04
N TYR A 150 -3.20 21.70 8.86
CA TYR A 150 -3.51 22.00 10.24
C TYR A 150 -3.06 20.86 11.16
N TYR A 151 -2.81 21.17 12.42
CA TYR A 151 -2.58 20.13 13.42
C TYR A 151 -3.16 20.49 14.79
N TYR A 152 -3.51 19.46 15.55
CA TYR A 152 -3.87 19.52 16.95
C TYR A 152 -2.94 18.60 17.75
N HIS A 153 -2.39 19.13 18.85
CA HIS A 153 -1.48 18.41 19.72
C HIS A 153 -1.56 18.97 21.16
N GLU A 154 -1.60 18.08 22.15
CA GLU A 154 -1.56 18.42 23.58
C GLU A 154 -0.15 18.72 24.10
N GLY A 155 0.91 18.28 23.40
CA GLY A 155 2.29 18.58 23.74
C GLY A 155 2.82 19.90 23.14
N GLY A 156 4.13 19.96 22.96
CA GLY A 156 4.82 21.18 22.48
C GLY A 156 4.43 21.60 21.04
N GLY A 157 4.14 20.63 20.17
CA GLY A 157 3.79 20.89 18.77
C GLY A 157 5.04 21.07 17.90
N VAL A 158 4.95 21.85 16.83
CA VAL A 158 6.10 22.13 15.94
C VAL A 158 7.31 22.62 16.75
N GLY A 159 8.46 21.98 16.55
CA GLY A 159 9.70 22.25 17.29
C GLY A 159 9.87 21.45 18.59
N SER A 160 8.87 20.65 19.00
CA SER A 160 9.02 19.72 20.13
C SER A 160 9.69 18.41 19.71
N PRO A 161 10.31 17.66 20.64
CA PRO A 161 10.91 16.36 20.34
C PRO A 161 9.92 15.37 19.71
N GLU A 162 8.67 15.37 20.16
CA GLU A 162 7.61 14.50 19.64
C GLU A 162 7.29 14.85 18.18
N PHE A 163 7.12 16.13 17.86
CA PHE A 163 6.85 16.53 16.48
C PHE A 163 8.05 16.26 15.57
N GLY A 164 9.28 16.46 16.07
CA GLY A 164 10.51 16.15 15.33
C GLY A 164 10.62 14.69 14.90
N ASN A 165 10.01 13.74 15.65
CA ASN A 165 9.99 12.34 15.26
C ASN A 165 9.05 12.03 14.07
N ILE A 166 8.14 12.94 13.72
CA ILE A 166 7.15 12.71 12.65
C ILE A 166 7.06 13.85 11.63
N GLU A 167 7.87 14.89 11.77
CA GLU A 167 7.90 16.04 10.86
C GLU A 167 8.10 15.58 9.41
N ALA A 168 9.06 14.66 9.19
CA ALA A 168 9.33 14.04 7.88
C ALA A 168 8.14 13.31 7.27
N PRO A 169 7.59 12.29 7.93
CA PRO A 169 6.38 11.63 7.44
C PRO A 169 5.20 12.58 7.22
N ILE A 170 4.99 13.57 8.11
CA ILE A 170 3.90 14.55 7.96
C ILE A 170 4.11 15.41 6.72
N HIS A 171 5.31 15.94 6.51
CA HIS A 171 5.60 16.79 5.36
C HIS A 171 5.43 16.00 4.06
N HIS A 172 5.97 14.78 3.99
CA HIS A 172 5.74 13.87 2.87
C HIS A 172 4.25 13.63 2.61
N TRP A 173 3.47 13.37 3.66
CA TRP A 173 2.02 13.18 3.54
C TRP A 173 1.29 14.43 3.03
N VAL A 174 1.59 15.63 3.58
CA VAL A 174 0.98 16.89 3.14
C VAL A 174 1.25 17.13 1.66
N LEU A 175 2.48 16.88 1.25
CA LEU A 175 2.93 16.97 -0.13
C LEU A 175 2.12 16.02 -1.02
N VAL A 176 2.16 14.71 -0.75
CA VAL A 176 1.45 13.70 -1.54
C VAL A 176 -0.05 13.98 -1.61
N ALA A 177 -0.69 14.39 -0.52
CA ALA A 177 -2.13 14.68 -0.49
C ALA A 177 -2.51 15.87 -1.39
N ARG A 178 -1.67 16.90 -1.46
CA ARG A 178 -1.93 18.08 -2.31
C ARG A 178 -1.84 17.76 -3.81
N GLU A 179 -0.97 16.84 -4.20
CA GLU A 179 -0.81 16.45 -5.62
C GLU A 179 -1.79 15.36 -6.06
N THR A 180 -1.97 14.33 -5.25
CA THR A 180 -2.73 13.12 -5.64
C THR A 180 -4.21 13.40 -5.81
N CYS A 181 -4.73 14.32 -5.01
CA CYS A 181 -6.16 14.52 -4.93
C CYS A 181 -6.69 15.60 -5.88
N GLY A 182 -5.84 16.41 -6.52
CA GLY A 182 -6.27 17.42 -7.51
C GLY A 182 -7.52 18.19 -7.08
N ASP A 183 -8.54 18.23 -7.94
CA ASP A 183 -9.86 18.83 -7.64
C ASP A 183 -10.81 17.93 -6.83
N ARG A 184 -10.41 16.68 -6.58
CA ARG A 184 -11.15 15.66 -5.81
C ARG A 184 -10.76 15.63 -4.34
N PHE A 185 -9.86 16.52 -3.90
CA PHE A 185 -9.44 16.60 -2.50
C PHE A 185 -10.62 16.93 -1.58
N ARG A 186 -10.94 16.04 -0.65
CA ARG A 186 -11.85 16.29 0.47
C ARG A 186 -11.05 16.54 1.75
N PRO A 187 -11.51 17.44 2.63
CA PRO A 187 -10.87 17.65 3.92
C PRO A 187 -10.73 16.32 4.66
N CYS A 188 -9.51 16.03 5.11
CA CYS A 188 -9.23 14.79 5.82
C CYS A 188 -8.15 15.03 6.87
N TYR A 189 -8.11 14.14 7.85
CA TYR A 189 -7.12 14.17 8.92
C TYR A 189 -6.71 12.75 9.31
N MET A 190 -5.55 12.64 9.93
CA MET A 190 -5.04 11.42 10.53
C MET A 190 -4.54 11.72 11.95
N VAL A 191 -4.53 10.69 12.81
CA VAL A 191 -3.87 10.74 14.11
C VAL A 191 -2.58 9.94 13.99
N VAL A 192 -1.45 10.61 14.18
CA VAL A 192 -0.10 10.06 13.95
C VAL A 192 0.60 9.85 15.27
N ALA A 193 1.23 8.67 15.44
CA ALA A 193 2.08 8.36 16.58
C ALA A 193 3.50 8.90 16.37
N SER A 194 3.98 9.69 17.33
CA SER A 194 5.35 10.25 17.37
C SER A 194 6.38 9.34 18.01
N THR A 195 5.96 8.18 18.51
CA THR A 195 6.83 7.14 19.05
C THR A 195 7.60 6.43 17.95
N ASP A 196 8.68 5.71 18.32
CA ASP A 196 9.30 4.75 17.42
C ASP A 196 8.31 3.60 17.11
N GLY A 197 7.52 3.14 18.07
CA GLY A 197 6.53 2.08 17.90
C GLY A 197 5.19 2.38 18.54
N TYR A 198 4.10 1.89 17.95
CA TYR A 198 2.76 1.98 18.51
C TYR A 198 2.17 0.59 18.80
N LEU A 199 1.91 0.18 20.04
CA LEU A 199 2.05 0.88 21.32
C LEU A 199 3.40 0.54 21.97
N GLU A 200 4.27 1.54 22.07
CA GLU A 200 5.50 1.43 22.87
C GLU A 200 5.21 1.16 24.36
N ALA A 201 6.20 0.59 25.05
CA ALA A 201 6.16 0.34 26.49
C ALA A 201 4.93 -0.47 26.97
N ALA A 202 4.32 -1.26 26.09
CA ALA A 202 3.20 -2.13 26.40
C ALA A 202 3.56 -3.59 26.06
N PRO A 203 3.13 -4.59 26.85
CA PRO A 203 3.33 -5.99 26.47
C PRO A 203 2.57 -6.32 25.19
N TRP A 204 3.18 -7.10 24.31
CA TRP A 204 2.45 -7.68 23.19
C TRP A 204 1.46 -8.74 23.69
N HIS A 205 0.30 -8.82 23.04
CA HIS A 205 -0.72 -9.82 23.34
C HIS A 205 -1.30 -10.33 22.01
N PRO A 206 -1.39 -11.65 21.79
CA PRO A 206 -1.87 -12.22 20.52
C PRO A 206 -3.32 -11.86 20.20
N GLU A 207 -4.13 -11.62 21.23
CA GLU A 207 -5.56 -11.31 21.11
C GLU A 207 -5.87 -9.86 21.54
N ARG A 208 -5.02 -8.90 21.16
CA ARG A 208 -5.29 -7.47 21.42
C ARG A 208 -6.39 -6.93 20.49
N VAL A 209 -7.64 -7.29 20.76
CA VAL A 209 -8.79 -7.03 19.87
C VAL A 209 -9.97 -6.31 20.54
N VAL A 210 -9.85 -5.94 21.81
CA VAL A 210 -10.94 -5.28 22.54
C VAL A 210 -10.79 -3.75 22.46
N PRO A 211 -11.74 -2.99 21.88
CA PRO A 211 -11.66 -1.53 21.86
C PRO A 211 -11.89 -0.95 23.26
N LYS A 212 -10.97 -0.09 23.72
CA LYS A 212 -11.17 0.78 24.88
C LYS A 212 -11.43 2.22 24.40
N ILE A 213 -12.68 2.65 24.50
CA ILE A 213 -13.08 4.03 24.18
C ILE A 213 -12.52 4.96 25.26
N MET A 214 -11.63 5.87 24.86
CA MET A 214 -11.00 6.82 25.77
C MET A 214 -11.99 7.90 26.19
N GLY A 215 -12.03 8.21 27.49
CA GLY A 215 -12.82 9.32 28.01
C GLY A 215 -12.32 10.69 27.52
N GLU A 216 -13.17 11.71 27.59
CA GLU A 216 -12.89 13.04 27.00
C GLU A 216 -11.53 13.63 27.40
N TYR A 217 -11.13 13.45 28.66
CA TYR A 217 -9.88 13.96 29.23
C TYR A 217 -8.96 12.86 29.78
N GLU A 218 -9.25 11.59 29.51
CA GLU A 218 -8.53 10.46 30.12
C GLU A 218 -7.03 10.45 29.79
N CYS A 219 -6.67 10.88 28.58
CA CYS A 219 -5.28 10.95 28.14
C CYS A 219 -4.59 12.28 28.45
N ALA A 220 -5.26 13.23 29.15
CA ALA A 220 -4.67 14.52 29.46
C ALA A 220 -3.37 14.37 30.26
N GLY A 221 -2.27 14.94 29.74
CA GLY A 221 -0.94 14.86 30.35
C GLY A 221 -0.27 13.48 30.28
N CYS A 222 -0.89 12.48 29.67
CA CYS A 222 -0.28 11.15 29.48
C CYS A 222 0.58 11.14 28.22
N TYR A 223 1.75 10.50 28.29
CA TYR A 223 2.57 10.27 27.10
C TYR A 223 1.95 9.23 26.18
N LEU A 224 1.49 8.10 26.72
CA LEU A 224 0.83 7.01 26.00
C LEU A 224 -0.55 6.72 26.61
N PRO A 225 -1.51 6.19 25.83
CA PRO A 225 -2.80 5.77 26.36
C PRO A 225 -2.62 4.54 27.26
N ARG A 226 -3.43 4.44 28.33
CA ARG A 226 -3.40 3.30 29.25
C ARG A 226 -4.47 2.30 28.89
N CYS A 227 -4.08 1.08 28.53
CA CYS A 227 -4.96 -0.02 28.15
C CYS A 227 -4.49 -1.32 28.78
N GLU A 228 -5.41 -2.24 29.07
CA GLU A 228 -5.06 -3.61 29.41
C GLU A 228 -4.35 -4.31 28.22
N PRO A 229 -3.62 -5.43 28.43
CA PRO A 229 -2.88 -6.09 27.36
C PRO A 229 -3.72 -6.53 26.16
N HIS A 230 -4.98 -6.91 26.38
CA HIS A 230 -5.91 -7.35 25.33
C HIS A 230 -6.73 -6.19 24.70
N GLU A 231 -6.57 -4.97 25.21
CA GLU A 231 -7.30 -3.78 24.76
C GLU A 231 -6.50 -2.94 23.75
N TYR A 232 -7.17 -2.20 22.87
CA TYR A 232 -6.55 -1.14 22.07
C TYR A 232 -7.34 0.17 22.21
N PRO A 233 -6.64 1.32 22.26
CA PRO A 233 -7.26 2.63 22.49
C PRO A 233 -8.07 3.09 21.28
N VAL A 234 -9.23 3.72 21.54
CA VAL A 234 -10.08 4.35 20.54
C VAL A 234 -10.38 5.78 20.98
N PHE A 235 -9.99 6.76 20.17
CA PHE A 235 -10.10 8.19 20.48
C PHE A 235 -11.42 8.76 19.91
N HIS A 236 -12.53 8.16 20.34
CA HIS A 236 -13.91 8.39 19.88
C HIS A 236 -14.26 7.79 18.50
N SER A 237 -14.74 8.56 17.52
CA SER A 237 -15.03 8.01 16.18
C SER A 237 -13.74 7.63 15.45
N GLN A 238 -12.63 8.26 15.83
CA GLN A 238 -11.31 7.96 15.30
C GLN A 238 -10.74 6.67 15.89
N ARG A 239 -10.75 5.62 15.06
CA ARG A 239 -10.12 4.34 15.38
C ARG A 239 -8.69 4.21 14.84
N TRP A 240 -8.41 4.83 13.69
CA TRP A 240 -7.14 4.63 12.99
C TRP A 240 -5.99 5.45 13.60
N VAL A 241 -4.88 4.80 13.92
CA VAL A 241 -3.62 5.47 14.26
C VAL A 241 -2.58 5.18 13.19
N TRP A 242 -1.88 6.21 12.74
CA TRP A 242 -0.84 6.13 11.73
C TRP A 242 0.50 6.07 12.43
N ALA A 243 1.29 5.03 12.19
CA ALA A 243 2.52 4.78 12.94
C ALA A 243 3.64 4.30 12.03
N GLN A 244 4.87 4.71 12.32
CA GLN A 244 6.06 4.29 11.56
C GLN A 244 6.36 2.80 11.80
N SER A 245 6.03 2.29 12.99
CA SER A 245 6.08 0.88 13.38
C SER A 245 4.98 0.58 14.40
N TRP A 246 4.51 -0.67 14.45
CA TRP A 246 3.44 -1.06 15.36
C TRP A 246 3.46 -2.54 15.74
N HIS A 247 2.72 -2.89 16.79
CA HIS A 247 2.58 -4.28 17.21
C HIS A 247 1.88 -5.15 16.17
N VAL A 248 2.40 -6.35 15.91
CA VAL A 248 1.75 -7.39 15.11
C VAL A 248 0.37 -7.67 15.70
N GLY A 249 -0.67 -7.60 14.86
CA GLY A 249 -2.05 -7.89 15.26
C GLY A 249 -2.81 -6.72 15.87
N LEU A 250 -2.18 -5.56 16.11
CA LEU A 250 -2.87 -4.38 16.64
C LEU A 250 -3.88 -3.83 15.61
N PRO A 251 -5.19 -3.80 15.93
CA PRO A 251 -6.22 -3.33 15.00
C PRO A 251 -6.15 -1.82 14.73
N TYR A 252 -6.70 -1.40 13.60
CA TYR A 252 -6.82 0.01 13.22
C TYR A 252 -5.50 0.79 13.25
N VAL A 253 -4.40 0.17 12.82
CA VAL A 253 -3.13 0.87 12.59
C VAL A 253 -2.78 0.88 11.11
N ARG A 254 -2.40 2.05 10.59
CA ARG A 254 -1.81 2.20 9.25
C ARG A 254 -0.31 2.46 9.38
N GLY A 255 0.50 1.68 8.68
CA GLY A 255 1.94 1.90 8.63
C GLY A 255 2.29 3.09 7.75
N ILE A 256 3.14 4.01 8.18
CA ILE A 256 3.68 5.09 7.33
C ILE A 256 5.18 4.91 7.09
N PRO A 257 5.75 5.50 6.02
CA PRO A 257 7.19 5.57 5.85
C PRO A 257 7.86 6.21 7.07
N ASP A 258 8.98 5.65 7.48
CA ASP A 258 9.71 6.13 8.66
C ASP A 258 10.49 7.43 8.35
N ARG A 259 10.75 8.22 9.39
CA ARG A 259 11.50 9.47 9.29
C ARG A 259 12.93 9.28 8.82
N HIS A 260 13.54 8.13 9.12
CA HIS A 260 14.93 7.86 8.80
C HIS A 260 15.12 7.74 7.28
N TYR A 261 14.14 7.21 6.55
CA TYR A 261 14.14 7.25 5.09
C TYR A 261 14.40 8.67 4.56
N PHE A 262 13.68 9.67 5.05
CA PHE A 262 13.83 11.06 4.60
C PHE A 262 15.12 11.71 5.11
N TYR A 263 15.46 11.45 6.38
CA TYR A 263 16.65 11.99 7.02
C TYR A 263 17.97 11.44 6.45
N HIS A 264 17.99 10.18 6.01
CA HIS A 264 19.19 9.56 5.42
C HIS A 264 19.19 9.62 3.89
N ASN A 265 18.75 10.76 3.34
CA ASN A 265 18.77 11.03 1.91
C ASN A 265 18.12 9.89 1.10
N LEU A 266 16.87 9.53 1.44
CA LEU A 266 16.08 8.48 0.78
C LEU A 266 16.81 7.11 0.77
N TYR A 267 17.66 6.88 1.78
CA TYR A 267 18.56 5.73 1.91
C TYR A 267 19.52 5.50 0.73
N HIS A 268 19.79 6.51 -0.11
CA HIS A 268 20.78 6.40 -1.18
C HIS A 268 22.16 5.91 -0.74
N PRO A 269 22.72 6.33 0.43
CA PRO A 269 23.99 5.81 0.90
C PRO A 269 24.03 4.28 1.09
N PHE A 270 22.87 3.64 1.22
CA PHE A 270 22.77 2.19 1.39
C PHE A 270 22.65 1.44 0.06
N ARG A 271 22.54 2.11 -1.11
CA ARG A 271 22.42 1.45 -2.44
C ARG A 271 23.67 0.70 -2.90
N SER A 272 24.87 1.10 -2.47
CA SER A 272 26.13 0.36 -2.72
C SER A 272 26.74 -0.22 -1.45
N PHE A 273 25.93 -0.45 -0.40
CA PHE A 273 26.46 -0.77 0.92
C PHE A 273 27.26 -2.07 0.96
N HIS A 274 26.84 -3.07 0.18
CA HIS A 274 27.52 -4.37 0.02
C HIS A 274 28.95 -4.29 -0.55
N ALA A 275 29.32 -3.17 -1.18
CA ALA A 275 30.65 -2.91 -1.75
C ALA A 275 31.16 -3.99 -2.73
N GLY A 276 30.27 -4.72 -3.39
CA GLY A 276 30.63 -5.77 -4.35
C GLY A 276 31.20 -7.06 -3.74
N ILE A 277 31.25 -7.17 -2.40
CA ILE A 277 31.89 -8.30 -1.72
C ILE A 277 31.04 -9.57 -1.90
N PRO A 278 31.56 -10.63 -2.56
CA PRO A 278 30.81 -11.88 -2.74
C PRO A 278 30.47 -12.52 -1.40
N TRP A 279 29.25 -13.04 -1.26
CA TRP A 279 28.80 -13.61 0.03
C TRP A 279 29.71 -14.74 0.51
N ARG A 280 30.16 -15.62 -0.38
CA ARG A 280 31.01 -16.78 -0.05
C ARG A 280 32.37 -16.42 0.54
N THR A 281 32.91 -15.24 0.20
CA THR A 281 34.21 -14.77 0.69
C THR A 281 34.12 -14.08 2.04
N LYS A 282 32.91 -13.77 2.52
CA LYS A 282 32.67 -13.16 3.83
C LYS A 282 32.98 -14.15 4.96
N THR A 283 33.31 -13.61 6.13
CA THR A 283 33.60 -14.34 7.36
C THR A 283 32.36 -15.14 7.81
N PRO A 284 32.46 -16.46 8.04
CA PRO A 284 31.32 -17.32 8.37
C PRO A 284 30.90 -17.20 9.84
N LYS A 285 30.56 -15.99 10.27
CA LYS A 285 30.12 -15.68 11.63
C LYS A 285 28.85 -14.83 11.63
N VAL A 286 28.10 -14.93 12.72
CA VAL A 286 26.95 -14.07 13.04
C VAL A 286 27.43 -12.82 13.76
N LEU A 287 27.32 -11.68 13.11
CA LEU A 287 27.67 -10.39 13.70
C LEU A 287 26.46 -9.74 14.38
N TYR A 288 26.65 -9.26 15.61
CA TYR A 288 25.71 -8.38 16.30
C TYR A 288 26.38 -7.10 16.82
N ILE A 289 25.88 -5.95 16.37
CA ILE A 289 26.43 -4.61 16.69
C ILE A 289 25.37 -3.63 17.22
N GLY A 290 24.27 -4.15 17.80
CA GLY A 290 23.19 -3.32 18.33
C GLY A 290 23.55 -2.58 19.62
N GLN A 291 23.03 -1.36 19.75
CA GLN A 291 23.09 -0.55 20.98
C GLN A 291 22.10 -1.08 22.03
N ALA A 292 22.39 -0.80 23.31
CA ALA A 292 21.52 -1.09 24.46
C ALA A 292 20.34 -0.09 24.55
N ARG A 293 19.47 -0.12 23.53
CA ARG A 293 18.24 0.68 23.43
C ARG A 293 17.11 -0.23 22.97
N ASP A 294 16.44 -0.88 23.90
CA ASP A 294 15.31 -1.77 23.71
C ASP A 294 14.46 -1.90 24.98
N SER A 295 13.37 -2.66 24.88
CA SER A 295 12.40 -2.85 25.96
C SER A 295 12.22 -4.33 26.29
N VAL A 296 11.95 -4.62 27.56
CA VAL A 296 11.60 -5.98 28.03
C VAL A 296 10.34 -6.52 27.37
N TYR A 297 9.47 -5.63 26.90
CA TYR A 297 8.22 -5.98 26.23
C TYR A 297 8.39 -6.52 24.80
N ASN A 298 9.61 -6.51 24.26
CA ASN A 298 9.90 -7.09 22.95
C ASN A 298 9.95 -8.63 22.96
N PHE A 299 9.94 -9.25 24.14
CA PHE A 299 9.70 -10.68 24.23
C PHE A 299 8.21 -10.99 23.98
N MET A 300 7.94 -11.89 23.03
CA MET A 300 6.59 -12.35 22.70
C MET A 300 5.99 -13.25 23.79
N ASP A 301 6.85 -13.91 24.57
CA ASP A 301 6.45 -14.77 25.69
C ASP A 301 6.65 -14.04 27.03
N ALA A 302 5.59 -13.95 27.84
CA ALA A 302 5.66 -13.38 29.18
C ALA A 302 6.61 -14.16 30.10
N ASN A 303 6.73 -15.48 29.93
CA ASN A 303 7.68 -16.30 30.69
C ASN A 303 9.13 -15.90 30.38
N MET A 304 9.41 -15.52 29.13
CA MET A 304 10.74 -15.03 28.75
C MET A 304 11.09 -13.72 29.45
N GLN A 305 10.12 -12.85 29.74
CA GLN A 305 10.36 -11.63 30.52
C GLN A 305 10.82 -11.96 31.95
N VAL A 306 10.32 -13.05 32.53
CA VAL A 306 10.74 -13.58 33.84
C VAL A 306 12.10 -14.28 33.74
N LEU A 307 12.28 -15.18 32.77
CA LEU A 307 13.52 -15.95 32.59
C LEU A 307 14.72 -15.09 32.21
N ALA A 308 14.50 -14.02 31.43
CA ALA A 308 15.52 -13.02 31.13
C ALA A 308 15.89 -12.15 32.35
N GLN A 309 15.16 -12.30 33.48
CA GLN A 309 15.33 -11.55 34.72
C GLN A 309 15.23 -10.03 34.48
N GLY A 310 14.25 -9.61 33.68
CA GLY A 310 14.06 -8.20 33.33
C GLY A 310 15.09 -7.64 32.34
N ARG A 311 15.94 -8.47 31.72
CA ARG A 311 16.78 -8.03 30.61
C ARG A 311 15.97 -7.96 29.33
N PRO A 312 16.09 -6.90 28.53
CA PRO A 312 15.46 -6.86 27.22
C PRO A 312 16.26 -7.72 26.20
N PRO A 313 15.68 -8.09 25.03
CA PRO A 313 16.27 -9.08 24.12
C PRO A 313 17.71 -8.79 23.68
N ARG A 314 18.08 -7.52 23.46
CA ARG A 314 19.45 -7.13 23.06
C ARG A 314 20.47 -7.39 24.17
N ALA A 315 20.10 -7.07 25.41
CA ALA A 315 20.94 -7.32 26.58
C ALA A 315 21.03 -8.82 26.87
N TYR A 316 19.90 -9.52 26.80
CA TYR A 316 19.85 -10.97 26.95
C TYR A 316 20.74 -11.68 25.92
N PHE A 317 20.63 -11.31 24.64
CA PHE A 317 21.48 -11.87 23.59
C PHE A 317 22.96 -11.64 23.89
N ARG A 318 23.35 -10.39 24.18
CA ARG A 318 24.76 -10.03 24.43
C ARG A 318 25.35 -10.73 25.66
N GLU A 319 24.58 -10.86 26.73
CA GLU A 319 25.08 -11.38 28.02
C GLU A 319 24.96 -12.90 28.17
N LYS A 320 23.98 -13.53 27.50
CA LYS A 320 23.64 -14.94 27.72
C LYS A 320 23.83 -15.81 26.49
N ILE A 321 23.51 -15.30 25.30
CA ILE A 321 23.50 -16.09 24.06
C ILE A 321 24.82 -15.97 23.30
N ALA A 322 25.32 -14.75 23.08
CA ALA A 322 26.57 -14.52 22.35
C ALA A 322 27.78 -15.25 22.98
N PRO A 323 27.99 -15.28 24.31
CA PRO A 323 29.18 -15.91 24.90
C PRO A 323 29.24 -17.43 24.75
N ILE A 324 28.11 -18.11 24.53
CA ILE A 324 28.05 -19.58 24.43
C ILE A 324 28.20 -20.08 22.98
N HIS A 325 28.24 -19.19 21.99
CA HIS A 325 28.35 -19.55 20.58
C HIS A 325 29.64 -18.99 19.95
N ALA A 326 30.60 -19.86 19.66
CA ALA A 326 31.87 -19.47 19.03
C ALA A 326 31.71 -18.87 17.62
N PHE A 327 30.59 -19.13 16.94
CA PHE A 327 30.25 -18.57 15.63
C PHE A 327 29.61 -17.17 15.71
N VAL A 328 29.41 -16.62 16.91
CA VAL A 328 28.88 -15.26 17.12
C VAL A 328 30.03 -14.28 17.37
N GLU A 329 30.01 -13.17 16.66
CA GLU A 329 30.85 -12.00 16.89
C GLU A 329 30.00 -10.88 17.48
N CYS A 330 30.32 -10.44 18.69
CA CYS A 330 29.59 -9.38 19.38
C CYS A 330 30.59 -8.38 20.01
N PRO A 331 31.11 -7.42 19.22
CA PRO A 331 32.09 -6.45 19.70
C PRO A 331 31.57 -5.67 20.91
N ALA A 332 32.45 -5.45 21.89
CA ALA A 332 32.14 -4.64 23.07
C ALA A 332 32.05 -3.13 22.75
N GLY A 333 32.78 -2.67 21.72
CA GLY A 333 32.82 -1.28 21.27
C GLY A 333 31.97 -1.02 20.02
N TRP A 334 31.98 0.24 19.59
CA TRP A 334 31.37 0.65 18.33
C TRP A 334 32.09 -0.01 17.14
N MET A 335 31.33 -0.62 16.24
CA MET A 335 31.81 -1.10 14.95
C MET A 335 31.13 -0.29 13.85
N GLU A 336 31.92 0.21 12.90
CA GLU A 336 31.38 0.87 11.72
C GLU A 336 30.61 -0.13 10.86
N ARG A 337 29.46 0.28 10.33
CA ARG A 337 28.61 -0.58 9.48
C ARG A 337 29.36 -1.12 8.25
N ARG A 338 30.35 -0.40 7.72
CA ARG A 338 31.21 -0.88 6.61
C ARG A 338 32.09 -2.07 7.00
N GLY A 339 32.46 -2.20 8.29
CA GLY A 339 33.09 -3.43 8.78
C GLY A 339 32.13 -4.61 8.82
N ALA A 340 30.84 -4.36 9.02
CA ALA A 340 29.82 -5.40 9.17
C ALA A 340 29.55 -6.18 7.87
N VAL A 341 29.75 -5.57 6.69
CA VAL A 341 29.52 -6.23 5.41
C VAL A 341 30.53 -7.33 5.09
N HIS A 342 31.58 -7.50 5.90
CA HIS A 342 32.53 -8.61 5.77
C HIS A 342 32.08 -9.91 6.46
N TYR A 343 30.88 -9.94 7.05
CA TYR A 343 30.33 -11.11 7.74
C TYR A 343 29.20 -11.73 6.93
N ARG A 344 29.12 -13.06 6.88
CA ARG A 344 28.06 -13.78 6.15
C ARG A 344 26.67 -13.53 6.74
N TYR A 345 26.59 -13.35 8.07
CA TYR A 345 25.34 -13.27 8.80
C TYR A 345 25.31 -12.03 9.67
N ILE A 346 24.20 -11.29 9.64
CA ILE A 346 23.98 -10.11 10.48
C ILE A 346 22.70 -10.32 11.28
N LEU A 347 22.81 -10.22 12.60
CA LEU A 347 21.68 -10.35 13.50
C LEU A 347 20.90 -9.03 13.60
N ASP A 348 19.58 -9.11 13.42
CA ASP A 348 18.64 -7.98 13.47
C ASP A 348 17.66 -8.07 14.63
N VAL A 349 18.12 -7.68 15.82
CA VAL A 349 17.29 -7.61 17.03
C VAL A 349 16.63 -6.25 17.14
N ASP A 350 15.31 -6.23 17.37
CA ASP A 350 14.55 -4.99 17.56
C ASP A 350 15.07 -4.16 18.74
N GLY A 351 14.87 -2.85 18.64
CA GLY A 351 15.28 -1.84 19.62
C GLY A 351 14.12 -1.41 20.50
N ALA A 352 13.94 -0.10 20.73
CA ALA A 352 12.73 0.41 21.39
C ALA A 352 11.45 0.00 20.62
N ALA A 353 11.56 -0.08 19.29
CA ALA A 353 10.61 -0.68 18.37
C ALA A 353 11.38 -1.45 17.28
N SER A 354 10.76 -1.74 16.13
CA SER A 354 11.48 -2.28 14.96
C SER A 354 12.72 -1.45 14.60
N THR A 355 13.72 -2.10 14.02
CA THR A 355 14.92 -1.47 13.46
C THR A 355 14.62 -0.61 12.22
N TRP A 356 15.08 0.64 12.22
CA TRP A 356 14.82 1.64 11.16
C TRP A 356 15.81 1.55 9.99
N ASP A 357 16.70 2.53 9.89
CA ASP A 357 17.82 2.57 8.96
C ASP A 357 18.71 1.32 9.07
N ALA A 358 18.71 0.69 10.26
CA ALA A 358 19.31 -0.61 10.49
C ALA A 358 18.77 -1.72 9.58
N THR A 359 17.46 -1.76 9.32
CA THR A 359 16.87 -2.72 8.37
C THR A 359 17.28 -2.38 6.94
N ALA A 360 17.27 -1.08 6.60
CA ALA A 360 17.62 -0.60 5.26
C ALA A 360 19.05 -1.00 4.84
N TRP A 361 20.08 -0.70 5.65
CA TRP A 361 21.45 -1.07 5.28
C TRP A 361 21.68 -2.60 5.29
N LYS A 362 20.98 -3.34 6.15
CA LYS A 362 21.07 -4.80 6.20
C LYS A 362 20.51 -5.47 4.96
N LEU A 363 19.37 -4.99 4.44
CA LEU A 363 18.79 -5.49 3.19
C LEU A 363 19.77 -5.39 2.01
N ASN A 364 20.66 -4.40 2.02
CA ASN A 364 21.64 -4.23 0.95
C ASN A 364 23.11 -4.43 1.40
N SER A 365 23.32 -5.17 2.49
CA SER A 365 24.65 -5.46 3.05
C SER A 365 25.43 -6.57 2.31
N GLY A 366 24.72 -7.35 1.48
CA GLY A 366 25.27 -8.57 0.89
C GLY A 366 25.39 -9.73 1.89
N SER A 367 24.76 -9.64 3.06
CA SER A 367 24.79 -10.65 4.13
C SER A 367 23.39 -11.24 4.35
N VAL A 368 23.33 -12.46 4.87
CA VAL A 368 22.07 -13.07 5.30
C VAL A 368 21.63 -12.41 6.61
N ILE A 369 20.38 -11.95 6.65
CA ILE A 369 19.78 -11.37 7.85
C ILE A 369 19.22 -12.51 8.69
N LEU A 370 19.66 -12.59 9.95
CA LEU A 370 19.01 -13.42 10.98
C LEU A 370 18.13 -12.49 11.81
N LYS A 371 16.83 -12.74 11.89
CA LYS A 371 15.90 -11.87 12.61
C LYS A 371 15.06 -12.68 13.59
N PRO A 372 15.11 -12.40 14.91
CA PRO A 372 14.19 -13.01 15.85
C PRO A 372 12.75 -12.69 15.48
N ARG A 373 11.84 -13.64 15.71
CA ARG A 373 10.41 -13.38 15.61
C ARG A 373 10.08 -12.13 16.44
N SER A 374 9.39 -11.20 15.81
CA SER A 374 9.25 -9.82 16.29
C SER A 374 7.79 -9.54 16.68
N VAL A 375 7.60 -8.75 17.74
CA VAL A 375 6.31 -8.13 18.05
C VAL A 375 6.01 -6.95 17.13
N TRP A 376 6.98 -6.46 16.36
CA TRP A 376 6.88 -5.22 15.58
C TRP A 376 6.69 -5.47 14.08
N ARG A 377 6.01 -4.54 13.42
CA ARG A 377 5.88 -4.45 11.96
C ARG A 377 6.16 -3.05 11.47
N GLN A 378 6.70 -2.96 10.26
CA GLN A 378 6.78 -1.72 9.48
C GLN A 378 5.89 -1.80 8.23
N TRP A 379 5.73 -0.65 7.58
CA TRP A 379 4.86 -0.44 6.43
C TRP A 379 5.12 -1.39 5.24
N PHE A 380 6.36 -1.86 5.05
CA PHE A 380 6.71 -2.78 3.95
C PHE A 380 6.88 -4.25 4.39
N TYR A 381 6.68 -4.59 5.67
CA TYR A 381 6.95 -5.95 6.17
C TYR A 381 6.05 -7.02 5.52
N GLY A 382 4.91 -6.65 4.91
CA GLY A 382 4.13 -7.57 4.07
C GLY A 382 4.88 -8.11 2.84
N LYS A 383 5.93 -7.41 2.39
CA LYS A 383 6.82 -7.83 1.30
C LYS A 383 8.09 -8.54 1.80
N MET A 384 8.52 -8.28 3.04
CA MET A 384 9.71 -8.91 3.65
C MET A 384 9.34 -10.22 4.34
N ARG A 385 9.60 -11.35 3.66
CA ARG A 385 9.17 -12.70 4.10
C ARG A 385 10.30 -13.54 4.70
N ALA A 386 10.02 -14.24 5.80
CA ALA A 386 10.90 -15.24 6.40
C ALA A 386 11.18 -16.40 5.42
N GLY A 387 12.40 -16.95 5.43
CA GLY A 387 12.87 -17.99 4.51
C GLY A 387 13.18 -17.49 3.10
N GLU A 388 12.59 -16.36 2.69
CA GLU A 388 12.88 -15.72 1.41
C GLU A 388 13.93 -14.60 1.56
N HIS A 389 13.73 -13.66 2.49
CA HIS A 389 14.55 -12.45 2.64
C HIS A 389 15.44 -12.51 3.89
N TYR A 390 14.97 -13.19 4.94
CA TYR A 390 15.73 -13.35 6.17
C TYR A 390 15.45 -14.73 6.75
N MET A 391 16.35 -15.23 7.59
CA MET A 391 16.08 -16.39 8.41
C MET A 391 15.44 -15.93 9.71
N GLU A 392 14.21 -16.38 9.96
CA GLU A 392 13.56 -16.17 11.24
C GLU A 392 14.22 -17.10 12.27
N ILE A 393 14.49 -16.55 13.46
CA ILE A 393 14.92 -17.32 14.63
C ILE A 393 13.88 -17.14 15.76
N ALA A 394 13.88 -18.03 16.74
CA ALA A 394 13.05 -17.92 17.92
C ALA A 394 13.30 -16.59 18.64
N ASN A 395 12.24 -16.02 19.23
CA ASN A 395 12.30 -14.72 19.90
C ASN A 395 13.22 -14.73 21.15
N ASP A 396 13.49 -15.92 21.70
CA ASP A 396 14.44 -16.19 22.79
C ASP A 396 15.82 -16.65 22.30
N PHE A 397 16.05 -16.69 20.99
CA PHE A 397 17.30 -17.12 20.33
C PHE A 397 17.66 -18.61 20.50
N GLY A 398 16.75 -19.45 21.01
CA GLY A 398 17.05 -20.84 21.37
C GLY A 398 17.46 -21.74 20.19
N ASP A 399 17.06 -21.38 18.96
CA ASP A 399 17.32 -22.12 17.72
C ASP A 399 18.44 -21.50 16.87
N LEU A 400 19.18 -20.50 17.39
CA LEU A 400 20.20 -19.79 16.62
C LEU A 400 21.29 -20.70 16.06
N ALA A 401 21.72 -21.71 16.82
CA ALA A 401 22.74 -22.66 16.37
C ALA A 401 22.24 -23.54 15.21
N ASP A 402 20.99 -23.96 15.25
CA ASP A 402 20.38 -24.78 14.19
C ASP A 402 20.20 -23.96 12.92
N VAL A 403 19.78 -22.70 13.04
CA VAL A 403 19.64 -21.78 11.91
C VAL A 403 20.99 -21.42 11.29
N TYR A 404 22.02 -21.18 12.10
CA TYR A 404 23.39 -20.95 11.61
C TYR A 404 23.91 -22.18 10.85
N LYS A 405 23.76 -23.38 11.43
CA LYS A 405 24.16 -24.63 10.79
C LYS A 405 23.44 -24.83 9.46
N TRP A 406 22.13 -24.59 9.43
CA TRP A 406 21.35 -24.70 8.20
C TRP A 406 21.88 -23.75 7.11
N CYS A 407 22.23 -22.50 7.45
CA CYS A 407 22.78 -21.56 6.48
C CYS A 407 24.12 -22.03 5.89
N GLU A 408 25.02 -22.55 6.73
CA GLU A 408 26.31 -23.08 6.27
C GLU A 408 26.14 -24.34 5.40
N ASP A 409 25.11 -25.16 5.68
CA ASP A 409 24.77 -26.34 4.89
C ASP A 409 24.06 -26.00 3.56
N HIS A 410 23.53 -24.77 3.40
CA HIS A 410 22.72 -24.33 2.25
C HIS A 410 23.19 -22.99 1.63
N PRO A 411 24.46 -22.88 1.20
CA PRO A 411 25.03 -21.62 0.73
C PRO A 411 24.30 -21.02 -0.49
N ASP A 412 23.80 -21.85 -1.41
CA ASP A 412 23.07 -21.39 -2.60
C ASP A 412 21.75 -20.70 -2.20
N ALA A 413 21.06 -21.22 -1.18
CA ALA A 413 19.84 -20.61 -0.65
C ALA A 413 20.13 -19.27 0.03
N CYS A 414 21.26 -19.16 0.74
CA CYS A 414 21.74 -17.92 1.34
C CYS A 414 22.07 -16.85 0.29
N GLU A 415 22.75 -17.20 -0.79
CA GLU A 415 23.03 -16.25 -1.88
C GLU A 415 21.74 -15.78 -2.58
N ALA A 416 20.80 -16.70 -2.80
CA ALA A 416 19.48 -16.35 -3.35
C ALA A 416 18.70 -15.40 -2.42
N MET A 417 18.83 -15.58 -1.10
CA MET A 417 18.23 -14.71 -0.07
C MET A 417 18.84 -13.31 -0.11
N VAL A 418 20.17 -13.22 -0.17
CA VAL A 418 20.88 -11.94 -0.34
C VAL A 418 20.40 -11.21 -1.59
N ALA A 419 20.32 -11.90 -2.73
CA ALA A 419 19.84 -11.31 -3.99
C ALA A 419 18.38 -10.82 -3.90
N ARG A 420 17.50 -11.55 -3.21
CA ARG A 420 16.11 -11.12 -2.95
C ARG A 420 16.06 -9.87 -2.06
N CYS A 421 16.88 -9.80 -1.02
CA CYS A 421 16.99 -8.61 -0.17
C CYS A 421 17.43 -7.37 -0.92
N ARG A 422 18.43 -7.49 -1.82
CA ARG A 422 18.86 -6.38 -2.68
C ARG A 422 17.71 -5.88 -3.55
N ARG A 423 16.97 -6.77 -4.22
CA ARG A 423 15.78 -6.40 -5.00
C ARG A 423 14.69 -5.76 -4.15
N LEU A 424 14.42 -6.32 -2.97
CA LEU A 424 13.42 -5.78 -2.05
C LEU A 424 13.79 -4.36 -1.60
N PHE A 425 15.06 -4.11 -1.25
CA PHE A 425 15.54 -2.78 -0.90
C PHE A 425 15.26 -1.76 -2.02
N GLN A 426 15.59 -2.12 -3.27
CA GLN A 426 15.38 -1.25 -4.42
C GLN A 426 13.89 -0.99 -4.69
N ASP A 427 13.03 -2.01 -4.52
CA ASP A 427 11.57 -1.88 -4.67
C ASP A 427 10.97 -1.01 -3.56
N VAL A 428 11.17 -1.35 -2.29
CA VAL A 428 10.46 -0.68 -1.18
C VAL A 428 10.96 0.74 -0.97
N TYR A 429 12.27 0.98 -1.05
CA TYR A 429 12.85 2.31 -0.85
C TYR A 429 13.08 3.06 -2.16
N ALA A 430 12.42 2.65 -3.24
CA ALA A 430 12.19 3.55 -4.36
C ALA A 430 11.27 4.68 -3.91
N TYR A 431 11.62 5.92 -4.25
CA TYR A 431 10.75 7.06 -3.96
C TYR A 431 9.35 6.86 -4.60
N THR A 432 9.24 6.13 -5.72
CA THR A 432 7.96 5.80 -6.42
C THR A 432 7.09 4.96 -5.55
N SER A 433 7.68 3.92 -4.98
CA SER A 433 6.99 2.99 -4.11
C SER A 433 6.54 3.67 -2.83
N VAL A 434 7.36 4.57 -2.27
CA VAL A 434 7.02 5.34 -1.06
C VAL A 434 5.88 6.34 -1.33
N ILE A 435 5.93 7.07 -2.45
CA ILE A 435 4.82 7.94 -2.88
C ILE A 435 3.58 7.09 -3.13
N GLY A 436 3.65 6.08 -4.01
CA GLY A 436 2.52 5.26 -4.41
C GLY A 436 1.85 4.55 -3.22
N TYR A 437 2.65 4.07 -2.27
CA TYR A 437 2.15 3.54 -1.00
C TYR A 437 1.39 4.60 -0.19
N THR A 438 1.94 5.81 -0.09
CA THR A 438 1.29 6.93 0.63
C THR A 438 0.03 7.39 -0.08
N GLN A 439 0.02 7.41 -1.41
CA GLN A 439 -1.15 7.69 -2.24
C GLN A 439 -2.26 6.67 -1.99
N GLN A 440 -1.91 5.39 -1.98
CA GLN A 440 -2.87 4.33 -1.66
C GLN A 440 -3.42 4.45 -0.24
N LEU A 441 -2.56 4.74 0.75
CA LEU A 441 -3.02 4.97 2.12
C LEU A 441 -3.99 6.15 2.24
N LEU A 442 -3.65 7.27 1.59
CA LEU A 442 -4.50 8.44 1.51
C LEU A 442 -5.84 8.10 0.87
N TRP A 443 -5.79 7.37 -0.24
CA TRP A 443 -6.96 6.89 -0.94
C TRP A 443 -7.85 6.03 -0.02
N ASP A 444 -7.30 5.00 0.59
CA ASP A 444 -8.01 4.10 1.52
C ASP A 444 -8.59 4.82 2.74
N HIS A 445 -7.96 5.93 3.16
CA HIS A 445 -8.38 6.71 4.32
C HIS A 445 -9.41 7.80 3.97
N MET A 446 -9.35 8.32 2.75
CA MET A 446 -10.30 9.30 2.22
C MET A 446 -11.54 8.65 1.60
N GLU A 447 -11.46 7.38 1.17
CA GLU A 447 -12.56 6.59 0.60
C GLU A 447 -13.36 5.90 1.72
N PRO A 448 -14.54 6.41 2.09
CA PRO A 448 -15.21 5.97 3.31
C PRO A 448 -15.87 4.58 3.19
N SER A 449 -16.21 4.13 1.97
CA SER A 449 -17.07 2.95 1.80
C SER A 449 -16.30 1.64 1.63
N LEU A 450 -16.65 0.64 2.45
CA LEU A 450 -16.11 -0.73 2.37
C LEU A 450 -16.44 -1.44 1.04
N VAL A 451 -17.34 -0.88 0.22
CA VAL A 451 -17.69 -1.43 -1.09
C VAL A 451 -16.47 -1.55 -2.01
N HIS A 452 -15.52 -0.60 -1.92
CA HIS A 452 -14.33 -0.56 -2.78
C HIS A 452 -13.30 -1.67 -2.47
N HIS A 453 -13.47 -2.43 -1.38
CA HIS A 453 -12.70 -3.65 -1.17
C HIS A 453 -13.07 -4.77 -2.16
N HIS A 454 -14.30 -4.73 -2.67
CA HIS A 454 -14.85 -5.79 -3.54
C HIS A 454 -15.07 -5.32 -4.97
N VAL A 455 -15.30 -4.03 -5.18
CA VAL A 455 -15.61 -3.46 -6.49
C VAL A 455 -14.51 -2.49 -6.90
N ASP A 456 -13.88 -2.73 -8.05
CA ASP A 456 -12.79 -1.89 -8.54
C ASP A 456 -13.32 -0.63 -9.26
N TRP A 457 -14.47 -0.76 -9.94
CA TRP A 457 -15.09 0.31 -10.69
C TRP A 457 -16.60 0.40 -10.45
N VAL A 458 -17.06 1.55 -9.96
CA VAL A 458 -18.47 1.89 -9.85
C VAL A 458 -18.80 2.93 -10.91
N VAL A 459 -19.86 2.71 -11.69
CA VAL A 459 -20.26 3.62 -12.77
C VAL A 459 -21.77 3.77 -12.81
N TYR A 460 -22.24 5.01 -12.92
CA TYR A 460 -23.65 5.28 -13.17
C TYR A 460 -23.88 5.84 -14.58
N ILE A 461 -24.99 5.43 -15.19
CA ILE A 461 -25.39 5.81 -16.55
C ILE A 461 -26.41 6.93 -16.46
N ASN A 462 -26.14 8.07 -17.11
CA ASN A 462 -27.04 9.23 -17.11
C ASN A 462 -26.98 9.96 -18.45
N LEU A 463 -28.14 10.34 -18.99
CA LEU A 463 -28.21 11.21 -20.17
C LEU A 463 -27.83 12.64 -19.80
N ASP A 464 -27.02 13.32 -20.63
CA ASP A 464 -26.60 14.72 -20.39
C ASP A 464 -27.75 15.71 -20.16
N LYS A 465 -28.90 15.48 -20.81
CA LYS A 465 -30.09 16.31 -20.62
C LYS A 465 -30.76 16.15 -19.24
N ARG A 466 -30.50 15.06 -18.50
CA ARG A 466 -31.16 14.71 -17.23
C ARG A 466 -30.31 15.14 -16.03
N VAL A 467 -30.10 16.44 -15.91
CA VAL A 467 -29.37 17.05 -14.78
C VAL A 467 -30.08 16.79 -13.46
N ASP A 468 -31.42 16.73 -13.47
CA ASP A 468 -32.25 16.40 -12.30
C ASP A 468 -31.89 15.03 -11.69
N ARG A 469 -31.76 14.01 -12.55
CA ARG A 469 -31.44 12.65 -12.13
C ARG A 469 -29.98 12.52 -11.75
N ARG A 470 -29.10 13.21 -12.48
CA ARG A 470 -27.67 13.28 -12.19
C ARG A 470 -27.41 13.78 -10.77
N THR A 471 -27.90 14.96 -10.43
CA THR A 471 -27.69 15.57 -9.12
C THR A 471 -28.16 14.64 -8.00
N ARG A 472 -29.35 14.05 -8.15
CA ARG A 472 -29.87 13.10 -7.17
C ARG A 472 -29.02 11.83 -7.02
N MET A 473 -28.53 11.27 -8.12
CA MET A 473 -27.69 10.07 -8.08
C MET A 473 -26.35 10.37 -7.39
N GLU A 474 -25.74 11.51 -7.74
CA GLU A 474 -24.50 12.00 -7.13
C GLU A 474 -24.67 12.23 -5.62
N GLU A 475 -25.74 12.90 -5.20
CA GLU A 475 -26.08 13.10 -3.78
C GLU A 475 -26.22 11.78 -3.00
N GLN A 476 -26.91 10.78 -3.57
CA GLN A 476 -27.05 9.46 -2.95
C GLN A 476 -25.70 8.76 -2.80
N LEU A 477 -24.88 8.72 -3.86
CA LEU A 477 -23.58 8.05 -3.80
C LEU A 477 -22.60 8.77 -2.87
N ASP A 478 -22.62 10.11 -2.85
CA ASP A 478 -21.83 10.93 -1.93
C ASP A 478 -22.23 10.67 -0.47
N ALA A 479 -23.53 10.57 -0.17
CA ALA A 479 -24.01 10.26 1.18
C ALA A 479 -23.55 8.88 1.67
N PHE A 480 -23.35 7.94 0.75
CA PHE A 480 -22.87 6.59 1.06
C PHE A 480 -21.34 6.49 1.04
N GLY A 481 -20.63 7.57 0.67
CA GLY A 481 -19.18 7.57 0.53
C GLY A 481 -18.68 6.64 -0.58
N VAL A 482 -19.50 6.37 -1.60
CA VAL A 482 -19.13 5.51 -2.72
C VAL A 482 -18.49 6.37 -3.79
N ARG A 483 -17.25 6.09 -4.19
CA ARG A 483 -16.65 6.61 -5.42
C ARG A 483 -17.35 6.04 -6.65
N TYR A 484 -17.56 6.88 -7.65
CA TYR A 484 -18.17 6.51 -8.92
C TYR A 484 -17.60 7.32 -10.10
N ASP A 485 -17.70 6.76 -11.30
CA ASP A 485 -17.62 7.51 -12.55
C ASP A 485 -19.03 7.75 -13.11
N ARG A 486 -19.22 8.90 -13.76
CA ARG A 486 -20.39 9.15 -14.60
C ARG A 486 -20.10 8.69 -16.03
N PHE A 487 -20.94 7.83 -16.57
CA PHE A 487 -20.98 7.54 -17.99
C PHE A 487 -22.08 8.38 -18.66
N SER A 488 -21.69 9.21 -19.64
CA SER A 488 -22.70 9.92 -20.45
C SER A 488 -23.40 8.92 -21.35
N ALA A 489 -24.68 8.68 -21.07
CA ALA A 489 -25.48 7.68 -21.76
C ALA A 489 -25.60 8.02 -23.26
N ILE A 490 -25.50 6.99 -24.08
CA ILE A 490 -25.57 7.11 -25.54
C ILE A 490 -27.01 7.43 -25.93
N ALA A 491 -27.24 8.66 -26.39
CA ALA A 491 -28.55 9.10 -26.87
C ALA A 491 -28.94 8.40 -28.18
N HIS A 492 -30.21 8.03 -28.30
CA HIS A 492 -30.75 7.41 -29.50
C HIS A 492 -32.25 7.74 -29.66
N GLU A 493 -32.76 7.77 -30.90
CA GLU A 493 -34.19 8.07 -31.18
C GLU A 493 -35.12 7.05 -30.49
N PHE A 494 -34.73 5.77 -30.55
CA PHE A 494 -35.34 4.71 -29.75
C PHE A 494 -34.50 4.48 -28.49
N GLY A 495 -34.88 5.11 -27.38
CA GLY A 495 -34.06 5.20 -26.15
C GLY A 495 -33.56 3.87 -25.59
N ILE A 496 -34.32 2.78 -25.76
CA ILE A 496 -33.93 1.43 -25.31
C ILE A 496 -32.66 0.93 -26.04
N VAL A 497 -32.47 1.31 -27.30
CA VAL A 497 -31.21 1.04 -28.04
C VAL A 497 -30.07 1.81 -27.40
N GLY A 498 -30.27 3.08 -27.06
CA GLY A 498 -29.26 3.92 -26.38
C GLY A 498 -28.86 3.36 -25.01
N CYS A 499 -29.84 2.90 -24.23
CA CYS A 499 -29.62 2.19 -22.96
C CYS A 499 -28.77 0.93 -23.18
N THR A 500 -29.17 0.04 -24.09
CA THR A 500 -28.43 -1.21 -24.37
C THR A 500 -27.01 -0.93 -24.86
N ARG A 501 -26.81 0.06 -25.74
CA ARG A 501 -25.48 0.51 -26.21
C ARG A 501 -24.62 1.04 -25.06
N SER A 502 -25.21 1.80 -24.12
CA SER A 502 -24.47 2.35 -22.98
C SER A 502 -23.93 1.25 -22.06
N HIS A 503 -24.73 0.22 -21.78
CA HIS A 503 -24.27 -0.93 -20.99
C HIS A 503 -23.17 -1.73 -21.72
N LEU A 504 -23.31 -1.94 -23.03
CA LEU A 504 -22.27 -2.60 -23.83
C LEU A 504 -20.92 -1.87 -23.74
N GLU A 505 -20.92 -0.55 -23.91
CA GLU A 505 -19.68 0.25 -23.84
C GLU A 505 -19.05 0.21 -22.45
N ILE A 506 -19.85 0.17 -21.38
CA ILE A 506 -19.31 0.00 -20.02
C ILE A 506 -18.57 -1.33 -19.88
N TYR A 507 -19.07 -2.45 -20.40
CA TYR A 507 -18.31 -3.71 -20.31
C TYR A 507 -16.99 -3.67 -21.08
N LYS A 508 -16.99 -3.03 -22.27
CA LYS A 508 -15.76 -2.82 -23.05
C LYS A 508 -14.74 -1.98 -22.28
N MET A 509 -15.20 -0.91 -21.63
CA MET A 509 -14.37 -0.06 -20.77
C MET A 509 -13.88 -0.79 -19.52
N ALA A 510 -14.73 -1.60 -18.87
CA ALA A 510 -14.35 -2.39 -17.70
C ALA A 510 -13.22 -3.37 -18.05
N LYS A 511 -13.36 -4.05 -19.20
CA LYS A 511 -12.34 -4.94 -19.75
C LYS A 511 -11.04 -4.20 -20.08
N SER A 512 -11.09 -3.08 -20.78
CA SER A 512 -9.89 -2.33 -21.16
C SER A 512 -9.14 -1.76 -19.96
N ARG A 513 -9.84 -1.47 -18.85
CA ARG A 513 -9.26 -0.99 -17.59
C ARG A 513 -8.69 -2.11 -16.72
N GLY A 514 -8.94 -3.37 -17.05
CA GLY A 514 -8.56 -4.51 -16.20
C GLY A 514 -9.33 -4.56 -14.87
N ALA A 515 -10.53 -3.99 -14.80
CA ALA A 515 -11.34 -3.98 -13.58
C ALA A 515 -11.85 -5.39 -13.27
N ARG A 516 -11.51 -5.96 -12.11
CA ARG A 516 -11.93 -7.33 -11.72
C ARG A 516 -13.43 -7.41 -11.52
N ASN A 517 -14.02 -6.38 -10.93
CA ASN A 517 -15.47 -6.29 -10.68
C ASN A 517 -15.96 -4.88 -11.01
N VAL A 518 -17.06 -4.77 -11.77
CA VAL A 518 -17.73 -3.50 -12.08
C VAL A 518 -19.13 -3.47 -11.47
N TRP A 519 -19.47 -2.37 -10.78
CA TRP A 519 -20.81 -2.09 -10.29
C TRP A 519 -21.48 -1.02 -11.14
N ILE A 520 -22.57 -1.38 -11.81
CA ILE A 520 -23.28 -0.54 -12.78
C ILE A 520 -24.61 -0.09 -12.18
N LEU A 521 -24.90 1.21 -12.28
CA LEU A 521 -26.12 1.85 -11.77
C LEU A 521 -26.80 2.69 -12.87
N GLU A 522 -28.13 2.76 -12.87
CA GLU A 522 -28.89 3.73 -13.67
C GLU A 522 -29.25 4.99 -12.85
N ASP A 523 -29.47 6.13 -13.52
CA ASP A 523 -29.76 7.43 -12.86
C ASP A 523 -31.14 7.53 -12.19
N ASP A 524 -31.99 6.53 -12.35
CA ASP A 524 -33.27 6.38 -11.66
C ASP A 524 -33.25 5.36 -10.53
N LEU A 525 -32.06 4.93 -10.08
CA LEU A 525 -31.92 4.16 -8.86
C LEU A 525 -32.25 4.99 -7.60
N GLU A 526 -32.99 4.38 -6.69
CA GLU A 526 -33.24 4.81 -5.32
C GLU A 526 -32.72 3.75 -4.35
N PHE A 527 -31.80 4.12 -3.46
CA PHE A 527 -31.33 3.22 -2.40
C PHE A 527 -32.41 3.01 -1.33
N LEU A 528 -32.60 1.75 -0.92
CA LEU A 528 -33.59 1.33 0.10
C LEU A 528 -32.94 1.00 1.45
N VAL A 529 -31.63 1.09 1.54
CA VAL A 529 -30.82 0.65 2.67
C VAL A 529 -29.93 1.78 3.14
N SER A 530 -29.51 1.76 4.41
CA SER A 530 -28.47 2.65 4.91
C SER A 530 -27.09 2.27 4.37
N ARG A 531 -26.11 3.17 4.52
CA ARG A 531 -24.70 2.92 4.17
C ARG A 531 -24.15 1.65 4.81
N GLN A 532 -24.36 1.45 6.12
CA GLN A 532 -23.87 0.28 6.84
C GLN A 532 -24.48 -1.02 6.30
N GLU A 533 -25.76 -0.99 5.94
CA GLU A 533 -26.45 -2.15 5.37
C GLU A 533 -26.00 -2.44 3.94
N LEU A 534 -25.72 -1.42 3.13
CA LEU A 534 -25.07 -1.60 1.82
C LEU A 534 -23.73 -2.29 1.98
N GLU A 535 -22.86 -1.75 2.84
CA GLU A 535 -21.50 -2.28 3.07
C GLU A 535 -21.55 -3.73 3.56
N THR A 536 -22.45 -4.03 4.50
CA THR A 536 -22.67 -5.40 5.01
C THR A 536 -23.16 -6.32 3.91
N THR A 537 -24.15 -5.91 3.12
CA THR A 537 -24.72 -6.71 2.02
C THR A 537 -23.67 -7.02 0.96
N MET A 538 -22.84 -6.04 0.60
CA MET A 538 -21.75 -6.22 -0.35
C MET A 538 -20.67 -7.16 0.23
N HIS A 539 -20.28 -6.98 1.48
CA HIS A 539 -19.32 -7.87 2.13
C HIS A 539 -19.82 -9.33 2.18
N ASP A 540 -21.07 -9.55 2.58
CA ASP A 540 -21.67 -10.87 2.66
C ASP A 540 -21.79 -11.53 1.29
N LEU A 541 -22.19 -10.78 0.26
CA LEU A 541 -22.27 -11.28 -1.12
C LEU A 541 -20.93 -11.84 -1.57
N PHE A 542 -19.85 -11.06 -1.46
CA PHE A 542 -18.53 -11.49 -1.95
C PHE A 542 -17.86 -12.54 -1.06
N THR A 543 -18.22 -12.61 0.23
CA THR A 543 -17.68 -13.62 1.15
C THR A 543 -18.40 -14.97 0.99
N GLN A 544 -19.73 -14.96 0.85
CA GLN A 544 -20.55 -16.18 0.74
C GLN A 544 -20.69 -16.67 -0.70
N CYS A 545 -20.50 -15.79 -1.69
CA CYS A 545 -20.47 -16.10 -3.11
C CYS A 545 -19.23 -15.46 -3.75
N PRO A 546 -18.02 -16.02 -3.53
CA PRO A 546 -16.79 -15.43 -4.07
C PRO A 546 -16.73 -15.46 -5.61
N ARG A 547 -17.54 -16.32 -6.26
CA ARG A 547 -17.60 -16.45 -7.71
C ARG A 547 -19.06 -16.44 -8.20
N PHE A 548 -19.41 -15.39 -8.93
CA PHE A 548 -20.70 -15.24 -9.61
C PHE A 548 -20.50 -14.52 -10.95
N ASP A 549 -21.42 -14.69 -11.89
CA ASP A 549 -21.35 -14.04 -13.20
C ASP A 549 -21.93 -12.62 -13.12
N VAL A 550 -23.15 -12.51 -12.58
CA VAL A 550 -23.82 -11.24 -12.31
C VAL A 550 -24.54 -11.30 -10.96
N ALA A 551 -24.37 -10.26 -10.14
CA ALA A 551 -25.10 -10.08 -8.90
C ALA A 551 -26.05 -8.88 -8.98
N MET A 552 -27.34 -9.16 -8.87
CA MET A 552 -28.42 -8.18 -8.94
C MET A 552 -28.67 -7.55 -7.57
N LEU A 553 -28.64 -6.21 -7.50
CA LEU A 553 -28.81 -5.44 -6.26
C LEU A 553 -30.12 -4.61 -6.24
N ALA A 554 -30.59 -4.21 -7.42
CA ALA A 554 -31.96 -3.78 -7.68
C ALA A 554 -32.50 -4.61 -8.84
N TYR A 555 -33.67 -5.23 -8.63
CA TYR A 555 -34.19 -6.20 -9.59
C TYR A 555 -35.71 -6.38 -9.46
N LYS A 556 -36.32 -6.85 -10.53
CA LYS A 556 -37.61 -7.55 -10.50
C LYS A 556 -37.38 -9.04 -10.75
N LEU A 557 -37.47 -9.84 -9.69
CA LEU A 557 -37.24 -11.28 -9.72
C LEU A 557 -38.55 -11.99 -10.08
N LEU A 558 -38.53 -12.78 -11.15
CA LEU A 558 -39.67 -13.55 -11.65
C LEU A 558 -39.54 -15.03 -11.28
N GLU A 559 -38.32 -15.58 -11.31
CA GLU A 559 -38.04 -16.97 -10.98
C GLU A 559 -36.69 -17.09 -10.28
N ARG A 560 -36.61 -17.98 -9.28
CA ARG A 560 -35.42 -18.22 -8.46
C ARG A 560 -35.30 -19.69 -8.07
N ASP A 561 -34.07 -20.11 -7.79
CA ASP A 561 -33.81 -21.43 -7.18
C ASP A 561 -33.42 -21.28 -5.72
N ASP A 562 -34.34 -21.64 -4.83
CA ASP A 562 -34.12 -21.57 -3.38
C ASP A 562 -33.23 -22.72 -2.86
N ARG A 563 -32.86 -23.69 -3.71
CA ARG A 563 -31.99 -24.82 -3.32
C ARG A 563 -30.51 -24.46 -3.25
N GLY A 564 -30.08 -23.34 -3.83
CA GLY A 564 -28.66 -23.01 -4.04
C GLY A 564 -27.92 -22.33 -2.88
N GLY A 565 -28.61 -21.81 -1.85
CA GLY A 565 -27.97 -20.95 -0.83
C GLY A 565 -27.98 -21.48 0.61
N GLY A 566 -28.81 -22.47 0.94
CA GLY A 566 -29.14 -22.76 2.34
C GLY A 566 -29.89 -21.59 3.02
N GLU A 567 -30.46 -21.84 4.20
CA GLU A 567 -31.26 -20.83 4.92
C GLU A 567 -30.44 -19.57 5.28
N THR A 568 -29.13 -19.73 5.50
CA THR A 568 -28.22 -18.67 5.95
C THR A 568 -27.62 -17.80 4.85
N ALA A 569 -27.76 -18.15 3.56
CA ALA A 569 -27.20 -17.32 2.48
C ALA A 569 -27.90 -15.96 2.38
N MET A 570 -27.13 -14.90 2.16
CA MET A 570 -27.63 -13.53 1.95
C MET A 570 -28.02 -13.24 0.49
N TYR A 571 -27.92 -14.22 -0.39
CA TYR A 571 -28.30 -14.16 -1.80
C TYR A 571 -29.17 -15.37 -2.20
N THR A 572 -29.82 -15.28 -3.36
CA THR A 572 -30.53 -16.39 -4.01
C THR A 572 -30.09 -16.51 -5.47
N ARG A 573 -30.23 -17.70 -6.06
CA ARG A 573 -29.93 -17.94 -7.47
C ARG A 573 -31.09 -17.39 -8.33
N ALA A 574 -30.80 -16.43 -9.20
CA ALA A 574 -31.79 -15.80 -10.07
C ALA A 574 -31.91 -16.57 -11.40
N LEU A 575 -33.05 -17.22 -11.63
CA LEU A 575 -33.32 -17.96 -12.87
C LEU A 575 -34.01 -17.07 -13.93
N CYS A 576 -34.77 -16.08 -13.47
CA CYS A 576 -35.38 -15.07 -14.32
C CYS A 576 -35.54 -13.76 -13.55
N ALA A 577 -34.74 -12.76 -13.89
CA ALA A 577 -34.76 -11.42 -13.33
C ALA A 577 -34.67 -10.37 -14.45
N GLN A 578 -35.33 -9.23 -14.23
CA GLN A 578 -35.30 -8.09 -15.15
C GLN A 578 -35.03 -6.79 -14.37
N THR A 579 -34.98 -5.68 -15.10
CA THR A 579 -34.46 -4.36 -14.71
C THR A 579 -32.93 -4.33 -14.58
N ALA A 580 -32.30 -3.34 -15.20
CA ALA A 580 -30.85 -3.15 -15.23
C ALA A 580 -30.38 -1.99 -14.33
N SER A 581 -31.20 -1.62 -13.33
CA SER A 581 -30.98 -0.40 -12.56
C SER A 581 -29.79 -0.46 -11.60
N CYS A 582 -29.42 -1.64 -11.09
CA CYS A 582 -28.27 -1.80 -10.19
C CYS A 582 -27.78 -3.26 -10.11
N TYR A 583 -26.57 -3.53 -10.60
CA TYR A 583 -25.96 -4.87 -10.57
C TYR A 583 -24.43 -4.84 -10.70
N VAL A 584 -23.78 -5.93 -10.28
CA VAL A 584 -22.33 -6.13 -10.32
C VAL A 584 -21.98 -7.24 -11.29
N VAL A 585 -20.91 -7.09 -12.06
CA VAL A 585 -20.39 -8.10 -13.00
C VAL A 585 -18.92 -8.38 -12.70
N GLN A 586 -18.52 -9.67 -12.71
CA GLN A 586 -17.13 -10.09 -12.55
C GLN A 586 -16.40 -10.19 -13.91
N ALA A 587 -15.10 -9.96 -13.91
CA ALA A 587 -14.29 -9.80 -15.13
C ALA A 587 -14.32 -11.00 -16.07
N HIS A 588 -14.44 -12.22 -15.55
CA HIS A 588 -14.50 -13.42 -16.39
C HIS A 588 -15.76 -13.47 -17.27
N TYR A 589 -16.78 -12.66 -16.96
CA TYR A 589 -18.07 -12.69 -17.62
C TYR A 589 -18.30 -11.53 -18.61
N TYR A 590 -17.42 -10.52 -18.63
CA TYR A 590 -17.56 -9.36 -19.54
C TYR A 590 -17.69 -9.77 -21.00
N ASP A 591 -16.87 -10.71 -21.47
CA ASP A 591 -16.89 -11.16 -22.87
C ASP A 591 -18.18 -11.89 -23.26
N VAL A 592 -18.86 -12.52 -22.30
CA VAL A 592 -20.16 -13.15 -22.55
C VAL A 592 -21.22 -12.08 -22.80
N LEU A 593 -21.28 -11.05 -21.94
CA LEU A 593 -22.24 -9.95 -22.08
C LEU A 593 -21.95 -9.06 -23.29
N ILE A 594 -20.68 -8.80 -23.60
CA ILE A 594 -20.28 -8.05 -24.80
C ILE A 594 -20.80 -8.74 -26.06
N ARG A 595 -20.53 -10.05 -26.22
CA ARG A 595 -21.02 -10.81 -27.38
C ARG A 595 -22.54 -10.81 -27.46
N LEU A 596 -23.22 -11.06 -26.34
CA LEU A 596 -24.68 -11.07 -26.28
C LEU A 596 -25.28 -9.76 -26.80
N TYR A 597 -24.76 -8.62 -26.33
CA TYR A 597 -25.30 -7.31 -26.73
C TYR A 597 -24.86 -6.89 -28.13
N GLU A 598 -23.68 -7.29 -28.61
CA GLU A 598 -23.26 -7.06 -30.00
C GLU A 598 -24.16 -7.81 -31.00
N GLU A 599 -24.60 -9.02 -30.66
CA GLU A 599 -25.56 -9.79 -31.47
C GLU A 599 -27.00 -9.25 -31.37
N ALA A 600 -27.42 -8.84 -30.17
CA ALA A 600 -28.79 -8.39 -29.92
C ALA A 600 -29.08 -6.96 -30.43
N LEU A 601 -28.10 -6.06 -30.40
CA LEU A 601 -28.29 -4.65 -30.75
C LEU A 601 -28.81 -4.43 -32.18
N PRO A 602 -28.26 -5.06 -33.24
CA PRO A 602 -28.80 -4.94 -34.59
C PRO A 602 -30.26 -5.41 -34.69
N LEU A 603 -30.61 -6.50 -33.98
CA LEU A 603 -31.98 -7.02 -33.93
C LEU A 603 -32.91 -6.05 -33.20
N LEU A 604 -32.48 -5.49 -32.07
CA LEU A 604 -33.24 -4.48 -31.32
C LEU A 604 -33.51 -3.23 -32.17
N GLU A 605 -32.50 -2.76 -32.89
CA GLU A 605 -32.59 -1.54 -33.71
C GLU A 605 -33.49 -1.72 -34.93
N HIS A 606 -33.37 -2.85 -35.63
CA HIS A 606 -34.18 -3.13 -36.82
C HIS A 606 -35.63 -3.52 -36.48
N THR A 607 -35.82 -4.41 -35.51
CA THR A 607 -37.15 -4.98 -35.22
C THR A 607 -37.97 -4.16 -34.22
N ARG A 608 -37.30 -3.33 -33.40
CA ARG A 608 -37.89 -2.60 -32.26
C ARG A 608 -38.58 -3.48 -31.21
N GLN A 609 -38.35 -4.79 -31.24
CA GLN A 609 -38.91 -5.76 -30.30
C GLN A 609 -38.15 -5.73 -28.96
N HIS A 610 -38.30 -4.64 -28.23
CA HIS A 610 -37.62 -4.42 -26.95
C HIS A 610 -37.96 -5.47 -25.89
N TRP A 611 -39.15 -6.09 -25.95
CA TRP A 611 -39.55 -7.19 -25.07
C TRP A 611 -38.71 -8.47 -25.27
N LEU A 612 -37.96 -8.58 -26.37
CA LEU A 612 -37.00 -9.67 -26.62
C LEU A 612 -35.55 -9.21 -26.49
N TYR A 613 -35.22 -8.07 -27.11
CA TYR A 613 -33.83 -7.69 -27.37
C TYR A 613 -33.28 -6.55 -26.51
N ALA A 614 -34.08 -5.95 -25.61
CA ALA A 614 -33.53 -4.99 -24.65
C ALA A 614 -32.51 -5.68 -23.74
N ASN A 615 -31.51 -4.94 -23.26
CA ASN A 615 -30.48 -5.43 -22.33
C ASN A 615 -31.04 -6.34 -21.22
N ASP A 616 -32.07 -5.88 -20.52
CA ASP A 616 -32.65 -6.59 -19.37
C ASP A 616 -33.64 -7.73 -19.73
N GLN A 617 -33.89 -7.92 -21.03
CA GLN A 617 -34.69 -9.03 -21.55
C GLN A 617 -33.78 -10.10 -22.15
N ILE A 618 -32.82 -9.70 -22.99
CA ILE A 618 -32.00 -10.65 -23.74
C ILE A 618 -31.06 -11.44 -22.83
N TRP A 619 -30.58 -10.85 -21.74
CA TRP A 619 -29.72 -11.52 -20.77
C TRP A 619 -30.41 -12.68 -20.01
N LYS A 620 -31.75 -12.81 -20.10
CA LYS A 620 -32.51 -13.89 -19.46
C LYS A 620 -32.14 -15.24 -20.05
N LEU A 621 -31.68 -15.26 -21.31
CA LEU A 621 -31.14 -16.45 -21.96
C LEU A 621 -29.96 -17.05 -21.18
N LEU A 622 -29.19 -16.21 -20.48
CA LEU A 622 -28.00 -16.63 -19.73
C LEU A 622 -28.33 -16.97 -18.27
N GLN A 623 -29.41 -16.43 -17.70
CA GLN A 623 -29.73 -16.56 -16.27
C GLN A 623 -30.01 -18.00 -15.82
N THR A 624 -30.50 -18.85 -16.72
CA THR A 624 -30.81 -20.25 -16.42
C THR A 624 -29.57 -21.15 -16.42
N THR A 625 -28.54 -20.81 -17.20
CA THR A 625 -27.30 -21.61 -17.32
C THR A 625 -26.17 -21.08 -16.44
N ASP A 626 -26.04 -19.76 -16.34
CA ASP A 626 -24.88 -19.09 -15.76
C ASP A 626 -25.20 -18.60 -14.34
N THR A 627 -24.19 -18.34 -13.52
CA THR A 627 -24.30 -18.04 -12.08
C THR A 627 -24.78 -16.60 -11.81
N TRP A 628 -26.07 -16.36 -12.08
CA TRP A 628 -26.75 -15.12 -11.72
C TRP A 628 -27.32 -15.22 -10.31
N VAL A 629 -26.99 -14.24 -9.46
CA VAL A 629 -27.46 -14.16 -8.08
C VAL A 629 -28.18 -12.84 -7.82
N ALA A 630 -29.07 -12.83 -6.83
CA ALA A 630 -29.78 -11.65 -6.38
C ALA A 630 -29.67 -11.56 -4.85
N THR A 631 -29.35 -10.39 -4.30
CA THR A 631 -29.27 -10.23 -2.83
C THR A 631 -30.65 -10.36 -2.22
N LYS A 632 -30.83 -11.14 -1.14
CA LYS A 632 -32.14 -11.32 -0.49
C LYS A 632 -32.69 -9.99 0.03
N LYS A 633 -31.81 -9.14 0.58
CA LYS A 633 -32.11 -7.74 0.85
C LYS A 633 -31.87 -6.93 -0.42
N ARG A 634 -32.94 -6.34 -0.97
CA ARG A 634 -32.82 -5.41 -2.10
C ARG A 634 -32.14 -4.13 -1.62
N VAL A 635 -31.03 -3.78 -2.28
CA VAL A 635 -30.24 -2.59 -1.96
C VAL A 635 -30.89 -1.33 -2.51
N GLY A 636 -31.57 -1.45 -3.66
CA GLY A 636 -32.29 -0.35 -4.26
C GLY A 636 -33.48 -0.81 -5.10
N LYS A 637 -34.20 0.16 -5.62
CA LYS A 637 -35.26 -0.02 -6.62
C LYS A 637 -35.17 1.07 -7.68
N GLN A 638 -35.81 0.83 -8.81
CA GLN A 638 -36.06 1.89 -9.76
C GLN A 638 -37.11 2.85 -9.17
N ARG A 639 -36.84 4.16 -9.24
CA ARG A 639 -37.71 5.19 -8.67
C ARG A 639 -38.93 5.44 -9.54
N ASP A 640 -40.08 5.67 -8.90
CA ASP A 640 -41.29 6.13 -9.57
C ASP A 640 -41.05 7.47 -10.28
N GLY A 641 -41.46 7.56 -11.55
CA GLY A 641 -41.23 8.76 -12.34
C GLY A 641 -41.46 8.59 -13.84
N TYR A 642 -41.30 9.69 -14.58
CA TYR A 642 -41.39 9.67 -16.03
C TYR A 642 -40.16 9.00 -16.65
N SER A 643 -40.39 7.92 -17.41
CA SER A 643 -39.36 7.15 -18.12
C SER A 643 -39.21 7.65 -19.55
N ASP A 644 -38.00 8.08 -19.93
CA ASP A 644 -37.67 8.47 -21.32
C ASP A 644 -37.81 7.27 -22.28
N ASN A 645 -37.55 6.05 -21.80
CA ASN A 645 -37.65 4.82 -22.59
C ASN A 645 -39.12 4.39 -22.80
N ALA A 646 -39.95 4.46 -21.75
CA ALA A 646 -41.36 4.09 -21.83
C ALA A 646 -42.27 5.23 -22.33
N LYS A 647 -41.75 6.48 -22.35
CA LYS A 647 -42.47 7.72 -22.71
C LYS A 647 -43.73 7.98 -21.87
N CYS A 648 -43.77 7.47 -20.65
CA CYS A 648 -44.88 7.65 -19.72
C CYS A 648 -44.39 7.63 -18.25
N PHE A 649 -45.30 7.96 -17.33
CA PHE A 649 -45.05 7.81 -15.90
C PHE A 649 -45.12 6.34 -15.50
N MET A 650 -44.08 5.85 -14.86
CA MET A 650 -43.96 4.46 -14.40
C MET A 650 -43.93 4.42 -12.87
N SER A 651 -44.62 3.43 -12.30
CA SER A 651 -44.56 3.13 -10.86
C SER A 651 -43.96 1.73 -10.67
N TYR A 652 -42.99 1.62 -9.75
CA TYR A 652 -42.16 0.44 -9.54
C TYR A 652 -42.34 -0.11 -8.10
N ASN A 653 -43.60 -0.26 -7.67
CA ASN A 653 -43.99 -0.71 -6.32
C ASN A 653 -43.92 -2.24 -6.09
N PHE A 654 -42.99 -2.96 -6.73
CA PHE A 654 -42.83 -4.41 -6.61
C PHE A 654 -41.67 -4.83 -5.71
#